data_AF-A0A842SKF1-F1
#
_entry.id   AF-A0A842SKF1-F1
#
_cell.length_a   1.000
_cell.length_b   1.000
_cell.length_c   1.000
_cell.angle_alpha   90.00
_cell.angle_beta   90.00
_cell.angle_gamma   90.00
#
_symmetry.space_group_name_H-M   'P 1'
#
loop_
_entity.id
_entity.type
_entity.pdbx_description
1 polymer ?
#
loop_
_entity_poly.entity_id
_entity_poly.type
_entity_poly.pdbx_seq_one_letter_code
_entity_poly.pdbx_strand_id
1 'polypeptide(L)'
;MIHAWFFNSMEPCNIDFMPLKQVFNLPSIRAEEKGVLVLALVSILLLSGLSYIWLHERGKNQDDPETNMVAVINIEGPILSSADSGRITGMINQAIHNESIKAVVVGIDSPGGSANQIEKIYLDLLILKEEKPLVAYTTTALSGGYYISVASDYILTNPTSMIGSIGVIGTGPSTLIPSDQVLESGPYKATGYSKLLFPFNLSHALNKFVLAVETGRGERLGMTSTEIKKAMIYLGSEALEKGMVDEIGSLQKALDTAATEANLESYHVVELFPGNYSISSTTSHWNGYGSSKLSIETLNRINTPPAVYHLYLPVRSSAPFMMEDVNQTEPHNQTTFDGGGQLLVDVSHGNKVSTWVLDTLLGELTLRNVTSGFMDEWDEERISRATCLIVASPDRPYSAEEVKKVEAFVDNGGQLIFFYDPAAEFVEVPALHGPINSIASNFGVYYSKGYLYNQEENYGMYRNIYIRDVDENNLTSNLSNIVMFTSAPIKTIHGVARTSPDTYSSTAEMSGTYTTIARNTNGTVIAFGDLSFLMEPYCYVEDNYQLIINIADEISAEQREITDDVTEEDDVLEDPDLPVGTEKTFRETVNGEQDTLKWRKESETQVSAERPNSTTIYQYDEDGSLLGWENERMRLEYHEPIPKPPYPLEKGNNWEYEGTYDLVIEGEPYQGNLESRESVSSFMEVEALDGITYPCAEIEFSIEDTLNREGREISIIVNGLSWVSSEVGLVKEESNIKTYLDGILVSEENREKLLENSLTP
;
A
#
# COMPACT_ATOMS: atom_id res chain seq x y z
N MET A 1 3.11 46.68 35.29
CA MET A 1 2.21 47.07 36.39
C MET A 1 2.98 46.81 37.69
N ILE A 2 3.33 47.84 38.49
CA ILE A 2 3.89 47.76 39.88
C ILE A 2 5.31 47.12 39.99
N HIS A 3 6.31 47.58 40.76
CA HIS A 3 6.77 48.89 41.29
C HIS A 3 8.30 48.70 41.58
N ALA A 4 9.29 49.61 41.44
CA ALA A 4 9.37 51.06 41.23
C ALA A 4 9.33 51.97 42.49
N TRP A 5 10.39 52.01 43.32
CA TRP A 5 10.79 53.17 44.17
C TRP A 5 12.11 52.94 44.95
N PHE A 6 13.14 53.79 44.78
CA PHE A 6 13.85 54.57 45.85
C PHE A 6 15.11 55.30 45.30
N PHE A 7 15.12 56.64 45.42
CA PHE A 7 16.23 57.63 45.54
C PHE A 7 17.65 57.25 45.02
N ASN A 8 18.36 58.00 44.17
CA ASN A 8 18.33 59.41 43.72
C ASN A 8 18.66 60.50 44.78
N SER A 9 19.97 60.76 45.01
CA SER A 9 20.51 62.08 45.41
C SER A 9 22.05 62.11 45.40
N MET A 10 22.68 62.82 44.46
CA MET A 10 23.81 63.76 44.67
C MET A 10 24.32 64.40 43.36
N GLU A 11 24.12 65.72 43.30
CA GLU A 11 24.78 66.84 42.57
C GLU A 11 25.75 66.61 41.37
N PRO A 12 25.58 67.36 40.26
CA PRO A 12 26.61 67.56 39.25
C PRO A 12 27.50 68.77 39.60
N CYS A 13 28.77 68.54 39.92
CA CYS A 13 29.72 69.63 40.19
C CYS A 13 30.39 70.12 38.89
N ASN A 14 29.89 71.23 38.36
CA ASN A 14 30.47 71.96 37.24
C ASN A 14 31.47 72.99 37.81
N ILE A 15 32.74 72.97 37.41
CA ILE A 15 33.74 73.96 37.85
C ILE A 15 34.49 74.56 36.66
N ASP A 16 34.53 75.89 36.64
CA ASP A 16 35.03 76.73 35.55
C ASP A 16 36.55 76.63 35.26
N PHE A 17 36.88 76.97 34.01
CA PHE A 17 38.25 77.31 33.61
C PHE A 17 38.71 78.61 34.28
N MET A 18 39.66 78.52 35.23
CA MET A 18 40.42 79.68 35.71
C MET A 18 41.70 79.89 34.88
N PRO A 19 42.09 81.14 34.56
CA PRO A 19 43.24 81.41 33.70
C PRO A 19 44.57 81.30 34.44
N LEU A 20 45.51 80.53 33.88
CA LEU A 20 46.89 80.41 34.35
C LEU A 20 47.70 81.71 34.13
N LYS A 21 47.54 82.67 35.05
CA LYS A 21 48.55 83.69 35.37
C LYS A 21 48.94 83.56 36.84
N GLN A 22 50.25 83.58 37.10
CA GLN A 22 50.90 83.56 38.42
C GLN A 22 50.86 82.22 39.21
N VAL A 23 51.65 81.23 38.77
CA VAL A 23 52.70 80.63 39.63
C VAL A 23 53.83 80.13 38.72
N PHE A 24 54.95 80.87 38.67
CA PHE A 24 56.33 80.35 38.60
C PHE A 24 57.29 81.54 38.47
N ASN A 25 57.86 81.93 39.62
CA ASN A 25 58.86 82.99 39.70
C ASN A 25 60.23 82.38 39.38
N LEU A 26 60.61 82.35 38.10
CA LEU A 26 61.91 81.80 37.68
C LEU A 26 63.05 82.79 38.00
N PRO A 27 64.13 82.36 38.68
CA PRO A 27 65.31 83.21 38.88
C PRO A 27 65.96 83.62 37.56
N SER A 28 66.72 84.71 37.58
CA SER A 28 67.53 85.14 36.43
C SER A 28 68.73 84.20 36.20
N ILE A 29 68.48 83.09 35.51
CA ILE A 29 69.47 82.08 35.09
C ILE A 29 70.56 82.75 34.24
N ARG A 30 71.83 82.52 34.59
CA ARG A 30 72.99 83.12 33.89
C ARG A 30 73.13 82.55 32.48
N ALA A 31 73.79 83.28 31.58
CA ALA A 31 73.86 82.93 30.16
C ALA A 31 74.44 81.52 29.88
N GLU A 32 75.36 81.05 30.72
CA GLU A 32 76.02 79.74 30.60
C GLU A 32 75.07 78.57 30.93
N GLU A 33 74.19 78.73 31.93
CA GLU A 33 73.21 77.70 32.33
C GLU A 33 72.11 77.50 31.29
N LYS A 34 71.79 78.54 30.50
CA LYS A 34 70.82 78.44 29.39
C LYS A 34 71.31 77.49 28.29
N GLY A 35 72.61 77.43 28.03
CA GLY A 35 73.18 76.48 27.06
C GLY A 35 72.98 75.03 27.49
N VAL A 36 73.18 74.72 28.77
CA VAL A 36 72.96 73.39 29.34
C VAL A 36 71.48 73.01 29.32
N LEU A 37 70.58 73.95 29.65
CA LEU A 37 69.13 73.71 29.64
C LEU A 37 68.59 73.47 28.22
N VAL A 38 69.09 74.20 27.21
CA VAL A 38 68.74 73.96 25.80
C VAL A 38 69.32 72.64 25.31
N LEU A 39 70.57 72.30 25.66
CA LEU A 39 71.15 70.99 25.32
C LEU A 39 70.37 69.84 25.96
N ALA A 40 69.97 69.96 27.24
CA ALA A 40 69.13 68.96 27.90
C ALA A 40 67.76 68.80 27.23
N LEU A 41 67.09 69.90 26.87
CA LEU A 41 65.82 69.86 26.13
C LEU A 41 65.97 69.25 24.73
N VAL A 42 67.03 69.59 24.00
CA VAL A 42 67.33 69.00 22.69
C VAL A 42 67.68 67.52 22.82
N SER A 43 68.43 67.11 23.84
CA SER A 43 68.71 65.71 24.13
C SER A 43 67.45 64.94 24.53
N ILE A 44 66.54 65.52 25.31
CA ILE A 44 65.24 64.92 25.65
C ILE A 44 64.37 64.79 24.40
N LEU A 45 64.31 65.81 23.53
CA LEU A 45 63.57 65.77 22.27
C LEU A 45 64.15 64.77 21.26
N LEU A 46 65.48 64.64 21.20
CA LEU A 46 66.15 63.62 20.40
C LEU A 46 65.94 62.22 20.97
N LEU A 47 65.99 62.04 22.29
CA LEU A 47 65.71 60.76 22.93
C LEU A 47 64.22 60.38 22.82
N SER A 48 63.29 61.33 22.91
CA SER A 48 61.86 61.07 22.67
C SER A 48 61.58 60.83 21.19
N GLY A 49 62.28 61.51 20.28
CA GLY A 49 62.17 61.28 18.84
C GLY A 49 62.75 59.92 18.42
N LEU A 50 63.91 59.55 18.93
CA LEU A 50 64.51 58.23 18.73
C LEU A 50 63.71 57.12 19.41
N SER A 51 63.17 57.35 20.61
CA SER A 51 62.26 56.41 21.28
C SER A 51 60.95 56.27 20.51
N TYR A 52 60.40 57.36 19.97
CA TYR A 52 59.22 57.33 19.10
C TYR A 52 59.49 56.57 17.80
N ILE A 53 60.62 56.81 17.13
CA ILE A 53 61.02 56.05 15.92
C ILE A 53 61.23 54.58 16.27
N TRP A 54 61.96 54.26 17.34
CA TRP A 54 62.23 52.89 17.78
C TRP A 54 60.97 52.13 18.21
N LEU A 55 59.99 52.80 18.85
CA LEU A 55 58.68 52.23 19.17
C LEU A 55 57.77 52.14 17.95
N HIS A 56 57.83 53.09 17.01
CA HIS A 56 57.02 53.10 15.78
C HIS A 56 57.52 52.09 14.74
N GLU A 57 58.82 51.85 14.65
CA GLU A 57 59.42 50.78 13.85
C GLU A 57 59.19 49.41 14.48
N ARG A 58 59.26 49.28 15.82
CA ARG A 58 58.80 48.06 16.51
C ARG A 58 57.32 47.77 16.28
N GLY A 59 56.47 48.80 16.35
CA GLY A 59 55.03 48.69 16.11
C GLY A 59 54.63 48.36 14.66
N LYS A 60 55.58 48.28 13.72
CA LYS A 60 55.37 47.77 12.36
C LYS A 60 55.97 46.39 12.09
N ASN A 61 56.93 45.95 12.91
CA ASN A 61 57.72 44.73 12.71
C ASN A 61 57.70 43.83 13.97
N GLN A 62 56.59 43.80 14.72
CA GLN A 62 56.29 42.70 15.62
C GLN A 62 55.08 41.94 15.07
N ASP A 63 55.36 40.90 14.30
CA ASP A 63 54.55 39.70 14.32
C ASP A 63 54.57 39.17 15.76
N ASP A 64 53.59 39.57 16.56
CA ASP A 64 53.37 38.98 17.87
C ASP A 64 52.71 37.60 17.64
N PRO A 65 53.41 36.48 17.88
CA PRO A 65 52.90 35.16 17.53
C PRO A 65 51.59 34.83 18.27
N GLU A 66 51.35 35.42 19.44
CA GLU A 66 50.07 35.29 20.16
C GLU A 66 48.87 35.91 19.42
N THR A 67 49.09 36.64 18.33
CA THR A 67 48.04 37.32 17.54
C THR A 67 47.99 36.93 16.05
N ASN A 68 48.95 36.14 15.56
CA ASN A 68 49.00 35.65 14.17
C ASN A 68 48.70 34.15 14.13
N MET A 69 47.43 33.78 13.98
CA MET A 69 46.98 32.39 14.00
C MET A 69 46.52 31.89 12.62
N VAL A 70 46.88 30.65 12.29
CA VAL A 70 46.24 29.86 11.24
C VAL A 70 45.27 28.90 11.92
N ALA A 71 43.98 29.00 11.61
CA ALA A 71 42.96 28.17 12.21
C ALA A 71 42.77 26.85 11.43
N VAL A 72 42.47 25.76 12.15
CA VAL A 72 42.06 24.48 11.55
C VAL A 72 40.60 24.21 11.91
N ILE A 73 39.79 23.91 10.90
CA ILE A 73 38.41 23.44 11.04
C ILE A 73 38.32 22.02 10.47
N ASN A 74 38.08 21.03 11.32
CA ASN A 74 37.95 19.64 10.88
C ASN A 74 36.48 19.27 10.61
N ILE A 75 36.22 18.69 9.43
CA ILE A 75 34.92 18.26 8.93
C ILE A 75 35.00 16.77 8.61
N GLU A 76 34.57 15.95 9.56
CA GLU A 76 34.68 14.49 9.52
C GLU A 76 33.29 13.82 9.44
N GLY A 77 33.19 12.78 8.61
CA GLY A 77 31.98 11.98 8.50
C GLY A 77 30.83 12.63 7.71
N PRO A 78 29.63 12.01 7.73
CA PRO A 78 28.48 12.43 6.93
C PRO A 78 27.73 13.61 7.56
N ILE A 79 27.31 14.58 6.74
CA ILE A 79 26.67 15.82 7.20
C ILE A 79 25.16 15.73 6.94
N LEU A 80 24.39 15.22 7.89
CA LEU A 80 23.00 14.79 7.64
C LEU A 80 21.94 15.74 8.24
N SER A 81 22.26 16.43 9.33
CA SER A 81 21.32 17.24 10.11
C SER A 81 21.76 18.71 10.23
N SER A 82 20.82 19.55 10.68
CA SER A 82 21.07 20.95 11.06
C SER A 82 21.99 21.09 12.27
N ALA A 83 22.12 20.05 13.12
CA ALA A 83 23.07 20.05 14.22
C ALA A 83 24.52 19.84 13.74
N ASP A 84 24.70 19.08 12.66
CA ASP A 84 26.02 18.84 12.07
C ASP A 84 26.52 20.10 11.35
N SER A 85 25.70 20.68 10.48
CA SER A 85 26.02 21.95 9.82
C SER A 85 26.13 23.11 10.82
N GLY A 86 25.26 23.17 11.84
CA GLY A 86 25.29 24.22 12.86
C GLY A 86 26.60 24.27 13.67
N ARG A 87 27.22 23.12 13.96
CA ARG A 87 28.56 23.05 14.58
C ARG A 87 29.63 23.62 13.65
N ILE A 88 29.59 23.25 12.36
CA ILE A 88 30.55 23.70 11.35
C ILE A 88 30.41 25.20 11.09
N THR A 89 29.19 25.69 10.86
CA THR A 89 28.85 27.13 10.79
C THR A 89 29.32 27.89 12.03
N GLY A 90 29.24 27.30 13.23
CA GLY A 90 29.76 27.90 14.46
C GLY A 90 31.27 28.14 14.42
N MET A 91 32.04 27.14 13.97
CA MET A 91 33.49 27.24 13.81
C MET A 91 33.88 28.22 12.68
N ILE A 92 33.16 28.21 11.56
CA ILE A 92 33.35 29.18 10.46
C ILE A 92 33.11 30.61 10.95
N ASN A 93 32.02 30.86 11.69
CA ASN A 93 31.76 32.18 12.26
C ASN A 93 32.81 32.62 13.27
N GLN A 94 33.33 31.70 14.09
CA GLN A 94 34.45 31.98 15.00
C GLN A 94 35.73 32.34 14.21
N ALA A 95 36.00 31.66 13.10
CA ALA A 95 37.13 31.95 12.23
C ALA A 95 37.01 33.33 11.57
N ILE A 96 35.82 33.71 11.08
CA ILE A 96 35.55 35.04 10.50
C ILE A 96 35.79 36.14 11.54
N HIS A 97 35.07 36.11 12.67
CA HIS A 97 35.01 37.23 13.62
C HIS A 97 36.24 37.38 14.53
N ASN A 98 37.13 36.40 14.59
CA ASN A 98 38.36 36.49 15.39
C ASN A 98 39.50 37.13 14.58
N GLU A 99 39.83 38.40 14.88
CA GLU A 99 40.90 39.15 14.21
C GLU A 99 42.30 38.53 14.36
N SER A 100 42.54 37.68 15.38
CA SER A 100 43.82 36.96 15.52
C SER A 100 43.97 35.79 14.53
N ILE A 101 42.87 35.30 13.96
CA ILE A 101 42.91 34.30 12.89
C ILE A 101 43.12 35.03 11.56
N LYS A 102 44.23 34.72 10.89
CA LYS A 102 44.68 35.37 9.65
C LYS A 102 44.45 34.52 8.40
N ALA A 103 44.46 33.19 8.55
CA ALA A 103 44.14 32.22 7.51
C ALA A 103 43.42 31.01 8.10
N VAL A 104 42.76 30.21 7.25
CA VAL A 104 42.05 29.00 7.68
C VAL A 104 42.41 27.81 6.79
N VAL A 105 42.70 26.67 7.43
CA VAL A 105 42.74 25.35 6.79
C VAL A 105 41.50 24.57 7.17
N VAL A 106 40.77 24.05 6.19
CA VAL A 106 39.63 23.16 6.42
C VAL A 106 40.07 21.73 6.13
N GLY A 107 40.16 20.90 7.17
CA GLY A 107 40.42 19.47 7.07
C GLY A 107 39.14 18.72 6.73
N ILE A 108 39.15 17.92 5.65
CA ILE A 108 37.94 17.26 5.13
C ILE A 108 38.19 15.74 5.01
N ASP A 109 37.39 14.98 5.76
CA ASP A 109 37.28 13.52 5.66
C ASP A 109 35.80 13.12 5.65
N SER A 110 35.11 13.42 4.54
CA SER A 110 33.65 13.32 4.43
C SER A 110 33.18 12.60 3.15
N PRO A 111 32.20 11.67 3.27
CA PRO A 111 31.47 11.11 2.13
C PRO A 111 30.41 12.06 1.56
N GLY A 112 30.20 13.23 2.18
CA GLY A 112 29.13 14.17 1.85
C GLY A 112 27.93 14.07 2.80
N GLY A 113 26.73 14.39 2.32
CA GLY A 113 25.56 14.51 3.19
C GLY A 113 24.28 15.03 2.53
N SER A 114 23.36 15.53 3.36
CA SER A 114 22.10 16.12 2.92
C SER A 114 22.35 17.41 2.13
N ALA A 115 21.75 17.55 0.95
CA ALA A 115 22.14 18.58 -0.01
C ALA A 115 21.98 20.01 0.55
N ASN A 116 20.94 20.26 1.34
CA ASN A 116 20.72 21.57 1.98
C ASN A 116 21.76 21.89 3.08
N GLN A 117 22.27 20.89 3.80
CA GLN A 117 23.29 21.08 4.84
C GLN A 117 24.68 21.31 4.21
N ILE A 118 24.96 20.61 3.11
CA ILE A 118 26.16 20.81 2.28
C ILE A 118 26.16 22.21 1.66
N GLU A 119 25.07 22.62 1.01
CA GLU A 119 24.96 23.95 0.39
C GLU A 119 25.12 25.07 1.44
N LYS A 120 24.55 24.89 2.64
CA LYS A 120 24.74 25.83 3.75
C LYS A 120 26.23 26.02 4.10
N ILE A 121 26.97 24.93 4.27
CA ILE A 121 28.40 25.00 4.63
C ILE A 121 29.21 25.58 3.47
N TYR A 122 28.88 25.21 2.22
CA TYR A 122 29.51 25.77 1.03
C TYR A 122 29.38 27.30 0.97
N LEU A 123 28.16 27.84 1.20
CA LEU A 123 27.91 29.28 1.25
C LEU A 123 28.62 29.96 2.42
N ASP A 124 28.61 29.35 3.62
CA ASP A 124 29.34 29.88 4.78
C ASP A 124 30.87 29.92 4.53
N LEU A 125 31.42 28.94 3.81
CA LEU A 125 32.85 28.89 3.43
C LEU A 125 33.21 29.90 2.32
N LEU A 126 32.33 30.17 1.37
CA LEU A 126 32.55 31.24 0.37
C LEU A 126 32.69 32.61 1.06
N ILE A 127 31.86 32.90 2.06
CA ILE A 127 31.98 34.13 2.86
C ILE A 127 33.31 34.15 3.63
N LEU A 128 33.72 33.04 4.25
CA LEU A 128 35.00 32.95 4.95
C LEU A 128 36.20 33.24 4.01
N LYS A 129 36.15 32.72 2.77
CA LYS A 129 37.16 32.96 1.72
C LYS A 129 37.25 34.43 1.29
N GLU A 130 36.14 35.15 1.24
CA GLU A 130 36.15 36.59 0.94
C GLU A 130 36.86 37.41 2.03
N GLU A 131 36.83 36.94 3.29
CA GLU A 131 37.46 37.59 4.44
C GLU A 131 38.92 37.16 4.67
N LYS A 132 39.26 35.87 4.45
CA LYS A 132 40.55 35.27 4.84
C LYS A 132 40.98 34.15 3.88
N PRO A 133 42.29 34.01 3.57
CA PRO A 133 42.80 32.89 2.76
C PRO A 133 42.33 31.53 3.28
N LEU A 134 41.71 30.75 2.39
CA LEU A 134 41.04 29.49 2.72
C LEU A 134 41.66 28.33 1.95
N VAL A 135 42.21 27.36 2.67
CA VAL A 135 42.88 26.18 2.10
C VAL A 135 42.17 24.90 2.55
N ALA A 136 41.73 24.07 1.63
CA ALA A 136 41.22 22.73 1.95
C ALA A 136 42.38 21.72 2.01
N TYR A 137 42.37 20.84 3.01
CA TYR A 137 43.19 19.63 3.07
C TYR A 137 42.28 18.40 3.13
N THR A 138 42.45 17.46 2.19
CA THR A 138 41.47 16.38 1.95
C THR A 138 42.06 14.99 2.16
N THR A 139 41.51 14.25 3.11
CA THR A 139 41.75 12.79 3.31
C THR A 139 40.72 11.99 2.49
N THR A 140 39.44 12.36 2.62
CA THR A 140 38.35 11.89 1.76
C THR A 140 37.47 13.09 1.46
N ALA A 141 37.31 13.42 0.18
CA ALA A 141 36.38 14.46 -0.26
C ALA A 141 35.50 13.88 -1.36
N LEU A 142 34.41 13.24 -0.94
CA LEU A 142 33.44 12.64 -1.85
C LEU A 142 32.11 13.38 -1.78
N SER A 143 31.49 13.56 -2.94
CA SER A 143 30.21 14.24 -3.13
C SER A 143 30.16 15.57 -2.37
N GLY A 144 29.30 15.72 -1.36
CA GLY A 144 29.23 16.94 -0.55
C GLY A 144 30.54 17.35 0.13
N GLY A 145 31.43 16.41 0.45
CA GLY A 145 32.77 16.71 0.95
C GLY A 145 33.65 17.41 -0.10
N TYR A 146 33.53 17.01 -1.37
CA TYR A 146 34.18 17.72 -2.47
C TYR A 146 33.49 19.06 -2.78
N TYR A 147 32.16 19.11 -2.68
CA TYR A 147 31.38 20.35 -2.85
C TYR A 147 31.91 21.46 -1.93
N ILE A 148 32.04 21.19 -0.63
CA ILE A 148 32.58 22.18 0.33
C ILE A 148 34.08 22.44 0.14
N SER A 149 34.86 21.45 -0.34
CA SER A 149 36.28 21.66 -0.69
C SER A 149 36.45 22.73 -1.77
N VAL A 150 35.57 22.73 -2.77
CA VAL A 150 35.58 23.65 -3.92
C VAL A 150 35.33 25.12 -3.54
N ALA A 151 34.82 25.41 -2.34
CA ALA A 151 34.73 26.77 -1.83
C ALA A 151 36.10 27.40 -1.49
N SER A 152 37.18 26.61 -1.39
CA SER A 152 38.52 27.10 -0.99
C SER A 152 39.28 27.77 -2.13
N ASP A 153 40.38 28.47 -1.82
CA ASP A 153 41.34 29.01 -2.80
C ASP A 153 42.22 27.91 -3.39
N TYR A 154 42.72 27.05 -2.51
CA TYR A 154 43.58 25.92 -2.79
C TYR A 154 43.02 24.65 -2.16
N ILE A 155 43.12 23.53 -2.87
CA ILE A 155 42.75 22.20 -2.39
C ILE A 155 43.98 21.29 -2.45
N LEU A 156 44.46 20.86 -1.29
CA LEU A 156 45.57 19.92 -1.14
C LEU A 156 45.04 18.53 -0.75
N THR A 157 45.75 17.49 -1.18
CA THR A 157 45.32 16.11 -0.96
C THR A 157 46.48 15.11 -0.86
N ASN A 158 46.24 13.94 -0.26
CA ASN A 158 47.21 12.84 -0.29
C ASN A 158 47.11 12.08 -1.62
N PRO A 159 48.18 11.42 -2.12
CA PRO A 159 48.16 10.70 -3.40
C PRO A 159 47.02 9.67 -3.52
N THR A 160 46.66 9.04 -2.39
CA THR A 160 45.66 7.98 -2.29
C THR A 160 44.32 8.43 -1.69
N SER A 161 44.14 9.73 -1.43
CA SER A 161 42.84 10.27 -0.99
C SER A 161 41.77 9.98 -2.05
N MET A 162 40.53 9.73 -1.62
CA MET A 162 39.39 9.56 -2.54
C MET A 162 38.69 10.89 -2.78
N ILE A 163 38.70 11.35 -4.03
CA ILE A 163 38.19 12.66 -4.47
C ILE A 163 37.09 12.48 -5.52
N GLY A 164 36.09 13.35 -5.53
CA GLY A 164 35.06 13.42 -6.58
C GLY A 164 33.70 12.91 -6.10
N SER A 165 33.14 11.91 -6.77
CA SER A 165 31.73 11.50 -6.62
C SER A 165 30.74 12.67 -6.79
N ILE A 166 31.00 13.50 -7.81
CA ILE A 166 30.19 14.68 -8.14
C ILE A 166 28.85 14.21 -8.71
N GLY A 167 27.86 14.17 -7.85
CA GLY A 167 26.60 13.46 -8.09
C GLY A 167 25.53 13.85 -7.09
N VAL A 168 24.33 13.33 -7.34
CA VAL A 168 23.16 13.50 -6.49
C VAL A 168 22.44 12.17 -6.40
N ILE A 169 22.05 11.78 -5.18
CA ILE A 169 21.05 10.73 -4.95
C ILE A 169 19.84 11.36 -4.26
N GLY A 170 18.67 10.77 -4.40
CA GLY A 170 17.48 11.25 -3.72
C GLY A 170 16.39 10.20 -3.66
N THR A 171 15.56 10.28 -2.62
CA THR A 171 14.36 9.46 -2.48
C THR A 171 13.17 10.28 -2.93
N GLY A 172 12.42 9.76 -3.91
CA GLY A 172 11.25 10.43 -4.47
C GLY A 172 10.06 10.49 -3.51
N PRO A 173 9.03 11.29 -3.86
CA PRO A 173 7.79 11.36 -3.11
C PRO A 173 7.11 9.99 -2.97
N SER A 174 6.46 9.75 -1.83
CA SER A 174 5.57 8.60 -1.63
C SER A 174 4.33 8.67 -2.52
N THR A 175 3.63 7.56 -2.70
CA THR A 175 2.23 7.59 -3.17
C THR A 175 1.38 8.17 -2.07
N LEU A 176 0.55 9.16 -2.38
CA LEU A 176 -0.50 9.57 -1.45
C LEU A 176 -1.63 8.54 -1.50
N ILE A 177 -1.87 7.91 -0.35
CA ILE A 177 -3.06 7.14 -0.04
C ILE A 177 -4.13 8.18 0.31
N PRO A 178 -5.21 8.34 -0.47
CA PRO A 178 -6.25 9.31 -0.14
C PRO A 178 -6.99 8.90 1.13
N SER A 179 -7.60 9.88 1.80
CA SER A 179 -8.42 9.68 3.01
C SER A 179 -9.41 10.83 3.14
N ASP A 180 -10.63 10.57 3.60
CA ASP A 180 -11.62 11.63 3.82
C ASP A 180 -11.51 12.25 5.23
N GLN A 181 -10.69 11.64 6.10
CA GLN A 181 -10.34 12.20 7.41
C GLN A 181 -9.15 13.19 7.31
N VAL A 182 -8.22 12.95 6.38
CA VAL A 182 -7.03 13.79 6.17
C VAL A 182 -7.15 14.52 4.85
N LEU A 183 -7.46 15.82 4.92
CA LEU A 183 -7.75 16.66 3.76
C LEU A 183 -6.58 17.58 3.39
N GLU A 184 -5.95 17.32 2.25
CA GLU A 184 -4.89 18.14 1.67
C GLU A 184 -5.43 19.31 0.86
N SER A 185 -4.93 20.53 1.09
CA SER A 185 -5.28 21.71 0.28
C SER A 185 -4.72 21.72 -1.16
N GLY A 186 -4.33 20.56 -1.70
CA GLY A 186 -3.78 20.39 -3.05
C GLY A 186 -2.96 19.11 -3.24
N PRO A 187 -2.81 18.63 -4.49
CA PRO A 187 -2.34 17.26 -4.80
C PRO A 187 -0.95 16.91 -4.29
N TYR A 188 -0.05 17.90 -4.18
CA TYR A 188 1.33 17.69 -3.73
C TYR A 188 1.58 18.15 -2.29
N LYS A 189 0.53 18.48 -1.52
CA LYS A 189 0.67 19.04 -0.17
C LYS A 189 1.27 18.04 0.84
N ALA A 190 0.86 16.79 0.78
CA ALA A 190 1.39 15.71 1.61
C ALA A 190 2.69 15.11 1.05
N THR A 191 2.84 15.06 -0.28
CA THR A 191 3.98 14.40 -0.96
C THR A 191 5.16 15.33 -1.23
N GLY A 192 4.99 16.65 -1.13
CA GLY A 192 6.03 17.68 -1.31
C GLY A 192 6.39 17.98 -2.77
N TYR A 193 6.47 16.97 -3.64
CA TYR A 193 6.66 17.12 -5.09
C TYR A 193 5.75 16.18 -5.88
N SER A 194 5.60 16.50 -7.17
CA SER A 194 5.22 15.55 -8.22
C SER A 194 6.30 14.47 -8.35
N LYS A 195 5.88 13.21 -8.55
CA LYS A 195 6.79 12.09 -8.81
C LYS A 195 7.36 12.17 -10.22
N LEU A 196 6.55 12.58 -11.20
CA LEU A 196 6.98 12.74 -12.59
C LEU A 196 8.08 13.80 -12.73
N LEU A 197 7.99 14.88 -11.94
CA LEU A 197 8.91 16.01 -12.00
C LEU A 197 10.13 15.87 -11.08
N PHE A 198 10.08 15.04 -10.04
CA PHE A 198 11.19 14.85 -9.10
C PHE A 198 12.56 14.49 -9.73
N PRO A 199 12.66 13.68 -10.81
CA PRO A 199 13.93 13.48 -11.52
C PRO A 199 14.54 14.77 -12.09
N PHE A 200 13.71 15.75 -12.45
CA PHE A 200 14.18 17.08 -12.86
C PHE A 200 14.66 17.90 -11.65
N ASN A 201 14.06 17.76 -10.45
CA ASN A 201 14.60 18.36 -9.23
C ASN A 201 16.01 17.84 -8.92
N LEU A 202 16.25 16.52 -9.03
CA LEU A 202 17.60 15.93 -8.91
C LEU A 202 18.55 16.48 -9.99
N SER A 203 18.08 16.60 -11.23
CA SER A 203 18.86 17.14 -12.34
C SER A 203 19.27 18.61 -12.10
N HIS A 204 18.41 19.43 -11.50
CA HIS A 204 18.74 20.79 -11.09
C HIS A 204 19.80 20.83 -9.98
N ALA A 205 19.67 19.98 -8.95
CA ALA A 205 20.68 19.86 -7.89
C ALA A 205 22.04 19.41 -8.44
N LEU A 206 22.04 18.46 -9.39
CA LEU A 206 23.27 18.01 -10.05
C LEU A 206 23.91 19.14 -10.89
N ASN A 207 23.10 19.89 -11.64
CA ASN A 207 23.59 21.02 -12.42
C ASN A 207 24.17 22.13 -11.51
N LYS A 208 23.62 22.36 -10.32
CA LYS A 208 24.17 23.29 -9.33
C LYS A 208 25.53 22.83 -8.80
N PHE A 209 25.67 21.55 -8.43
CA PHE A 209 26.95 21.00 -7.99
C PHE A 209 28.00 21.08 -9.11
N VAL A 210 27.67 20.68 -10.34
CA VAL A 210 28.58 20.77 -11.49
C VAL A 210 29.02 22.23 -11.72
N LEU A 211 28.08 23.18 -11.67
CA LEU A 211 28.39 24.61 -11.81
C LEU A 211 29.31 25.13 -10.68
N ALA A 212 29.12 24.68 -9.44
CA ALA A 212 30.01 25.03 -8.34
C ALA A 212 31.45 24.53 -8.60
N VAL A 213 31.60 23.29 -9.07
CA VAL A 213 32.90 22.70 -9.47
C VAL A 213 33.54 23.47 -10.62
N GLU A 214 32.79 23.73 -11.69
CA GLU A 214 33.27 24.50 -12.85
C GLU A 214 33.69 25.93 -12.46
N THR A 215 32.93 26.58 -11.58
CA THR A 215 33.21 27.95 -11.12
C THR A 215 34.43 28.01 -10.19
N GLY A 216 34.50 27.15 -9.17
CA GLY A 216 35.58 27.19 -8.16
C GLY A 216 36.92 26.69 -8.70
N ARG A 217 36.91 25.70 -9.61
CA ARG A 217 38.14 25.21 -10.26
C ARG A 217 38.56 26.09 -11.45
N GLY A 218 37.62 26.61 -12.23
CA GLY A 218 37.88 27.48 -13.37
C GLY A 218 38.73 26.81 -14.45
N GLU A 219 39.63 27.55 -15.09
CA GLU A 219 40.54 27.03 -16.14
C GLU A 219 41.44 25.87 -15.70
N ARG A 220 41.59 25.64 -14.39
CA ARG A 220 42.33 24.48 -13.85
C ARG A 220 41.64 23.16 -14.19
N LEU A 221 40.33 23.15 -14.36
CA LEU A 221 39.52 21.93 -14.48
C LEU A 221 39.69 21.27 -15.86
N GLY A 222 40.47 20.19 -15.92
CA GLY A 222 40.73 19.42 -17.13
C GLY A 222 39.62 18.43 -17.53
N MET A 223 38.37 18.68 -17.13
CA MET A 223 37.23 17.76 -17.32
C MET A 223 36.02 18.47 -17.91
N THR A 224 35.30 17.79 -18.80
CA THR A 224 34.01 18.28 -19.31
C THR A 224 32.88 18.02 -18.31
N SER A 225 31.82 18.83 -18.36
CA SER A 225 30.60 18.64 -17.55
C SER A 225 30.02 17.23 -17.66
N THR A 226 30.13 16.61 -18.85
CA THR A 226 29.67 15.24 -19.12
C THR A 226 30.52 14.18 -18.42
N GLU A 227 31.82 14.40 -18.23
CA GLU A 227 32.69 13.50 -17.47
C GLU A 227 32.47 13.65 -15.97
N ILE A 228 32.31 14.89 -15.49
CA ILE A 228 32.01 15.20 -14.10
C ILE A 228 30.69 14.51 -13.67
N LYS A 229 29.64 14.61 -14.50
CA LYS A 229 28.31 14.01 -14.26
C LYS A 229 28.29 12.47 -14.19
N LYS A 230 29.40 11.79 -14.47
CA LYS A 230 29.54 10.34 -14.24
C LYS A 230 29.68 9.98 -12.75
N ALA A 231 29.83 10.96 -11.86
CA ALA A 231 29.98 10.78 -10.41
C ALA A 231 31.09 9.79 -10.02
N MET A 232 32.16 9.73 -10.82
CA MET A 232 33.32 8.86 -10.56
C MET A 232 34.12 9.32 -9.34
N ILE A 233 34.77 8.36 -8.68
CA ILE A 233 35.81 8.60 -7.68
C ILE A 233 37.17 8.53 -8.39
N TYR A 234 38.07 9.43 -8.01
CA TYR A 234 39.45 9.51 -8.46
C TYR A 234 40.38 9.46 -7.26
N LEU A 235 41.56 8.85 -7.41
CA LEU A 235 42.64 8.97 -6.44
C LEU A 235 43.19 10.40 -6.47
N GLY A 236 43.75 10.90 -5.35
CA GLY A 236 44.29 12.25 -5.26
C GLY A 236 45.30 12.60 -6.36
N SER A 237 46.13 11.64 -6.81
CA SER A 237 47.01 11.82 -7.96
C SER A 237 46.26 12.03 -9.29
N GLU A 238 45.21 11.25 -9.55
CA GLU A 238 44.36 11.38 -10.75
C GLU A 238 43.51 12.66 -10.70
N ALA A 239 43.10 13.06 -9.50
CA ALA A 239 42.37 14.30 -9.24
C ALA A 239 43.26 15.53 -9.54
N LEU A 240 44.56 15.47 -9.25
CA LEU A 240 45.51 16.51 -9.61
C LEU A 240 45.70 16.60 -11.13
N GLU A 241 45.89 15.47 -11.82
CA GLU A 241 45.98 15.42 -13.28
C GLU A 241 44.73 15.98 -13.99
N LYS A 242 43.57 15.91 -13.33
CA LYS A 242 42.28 16.45 -13.78
C LYS A 242 42.00 17.88 -13.30
N GLY A 243 42.88 18.46 -12.49
CA GLY A 243 42.73 19.79 -11.90
C GLY A 243 41.59 19.94 -10.88
N MET A 244 41.10 18.82 -10.34
CA MET A 244 40.13 18.78 -9.25
C MET A 244 40.74 19.24 -7.91
N VAL A 245 42.05 19.08 -7.76
CA VAL A 245 42.87 19.58 -6.65
C VAL A 245 44.05 20.39 -7.20
N ASP A 246 44.75 21.13 -6.35
CA ASP A 246 45.87 22.02 -6.74
C ASP A 246 47.25 21.42 -6.46
N GLU A 247 47.42 20.68 -5.36
CA GLU A 247 48.72 20.09 -4.99
C GLU A 247 48.57 18.77 -4.23
N ILE A 248 49.52 17.85 -4.40
CA ILE A 248 49.71 16.73 -3.47
C ILE A 248 50.50 17.23 -2.26
N GLY A 249 49.93 17.11 -1.06
CA GLY A 249 50.56 17.61 0.17
C GLY A 249 49.92 17.04 1.43
N SER A 250 50.59 17.28 2.56
CA SER A 250 50.09 16.95 3.90
C SER A 250 49.38 18.14 4.54
N LEU A 251 48.74 17.94 5.70
CA LEU A 251 48.18 19.03 6.51
C LEU A 251 49.21 20.13 6.82
N GLN A 252 50.47 19.77 7.10
CA GLN A 252 51.53 20.77 7.34
C GLN A 252 51.76 21.63 6.10
N LYS A 253 51.78 21.03 4.91
CA LYS A 253 51.92 21.76 3.65
C LYS A 253 50.72 22.68 3.38
N ALA A 254 49.51 22.27 3.75
CA ALA A 254 48.32 23.12 3.68
C ALA A 254 48.37 24.31 4.67
N LEU A 255 48.88 24.10 5.89
CA LEU A 255 49.15 25.16 6.87
C LEU A 255 50.20 26.16 6.36
N ASP A 256 51.29 25.66 5.78
CA ASP A 256 52.35 26.50 5.20
C ASP A 256 51.84 27.32 3.99
N THR A 257 50.99 26.72 3.15
CA THR A 257 50.29 27.44 2.06
C THR A 257 49.37 28.52 2.61
N ALA A 258 48.51 28.21 3.59
CA ALA A 258 47.60 29.17 4.21
C ALA A 258 48.35 30.36 4.88
N ALA A 259 49.46 30.08 5.57
CA ALA A 259 50.34 31.09 6.14
C ALA A 259 51.00 31.97 5.06
N THR A 260 51.42 31.37 3.94
CA THR A 260 52.01 32.08 2.80
C THR A 260 51.02 33.04 2.16
N GLU A 261 49.79 32.61 1.88
CA GLU A 261 48.74 33.45 1.30
C GLU A 261 48.33 34.60 2.25
N ALA A 262 48.41 34.39 3.57
CA ALA A 262 48.23 35.45 4.58
C ALA A 262 49.50 36.28 4.87
N ASN A 263 50.60 36.06 4.15
CA ASN A 263 51.88 36.76 4.29
C ASN A 263 52.48 36.67 5.71
N LEU A 264 52.40 35.51 6.37
CA LEU A 264 52.90 35.28 7.73
C LEU A 264 54.29 34.62 7.72
N GLU A 265 55.30 35.25 8.33
CA GLU A 265 56.62 34.62 8.57
C GLU A 265 56.64 33.75 9.84
N SER A 266 55.78 34.07 10.82
CA SER A 266 55.61 33.31 12.06
C SER A 266 54.14 33.26 12.45
N TYR A 267 53.65 32.07 12.81
CA TYR A 267 52.26 31.83 13.12
C TYR A 267 52.07 30.72 14.17
N HIS A 268 50.93 30.76 14.87
CA HIS A 268 50.45 29.65 15.71
C HIS A 268 49.31 28.91 15.01
N VAL A 269 49.26 27.59 15.18
CA VAL A 269 48.12 26.78 14.72
C VAL A 269 47.10 26.66 15.85
N VAL A 270 45.84 26.97 15.57
CA VAL A 270 44.73 26.81 16.52
C VAL A 270 43.64 25.93 15.90
N GLU A 271 43.28 24.84 16.57
CA GLU A 271 42.12 24.04 16.16
C GLU A 271 40.85 24.68 16.74
N LEU A 272 39.84 24.88 15.88
CA LEU A 272 38.53 25.36 16.30
C LEU A 272 37.63 24.18 16.63
N PHE A 273 36.91 24.30 17.74
CA PHE A 273 35.93 23.31 18.20
C PHE A 273 34.56 23.98 18.32
N PRO A 274 33.46 23.23 18.12
CA PRO A 274 32.13 23.78 18.34
C PRO A 274 31.99 24.22 19.80
N GLY A 275 31.76 25.53 20.01
CA GLY A 275 31.58 26.10 21.35
C GLY A 275 30.39 25.49 22.10
N ASN A 276 30.35 25.71 23.43
CA ASN A 276 29.42 25.10 24.41
C ASN A 276 27.91 25.29 24.10
N TYR A 277 27.39 24.64 23.07
CA TYR A 277 26.01 24.19 23.02
C TYR A 277 25.82 23.13 24.09
N SER A 278 24.74 23.22 24.86
CA SER A 278 24.45 22.21 25.89
C SER A 278 24.34 20.84 25.24
N ILE A 279 25.29 19.95 25.54
CA ILE A 279 25.24 18.57 25.12
C ILE A 279 24.09 17.90 25.88
N SER A 280 22.89 17.94 25.29
CA SER A 280 21.91 16.88 25.53
C SER A 280 22.62 15.58 25.13
N SER A 281 22.67 14.63 26.04
CA SER A 281 23.60 13.50 26.02
C SER A 281 23.18 12.38 25.06
N THR A 282 23.01 12.72 23.78
CA THR A 282 23.11 11.81 22.65
C THR A 282 24.43 12.04 21.90
N THR A 283 25.53 12.09 22.66
CA THR A 283 26.86 11.75 22.15
C THR A 283 26.91 10.27 21.83
N SER A 284 26.26 9.86 20.73
CA SER A 284 26.64 8.64 20.03
C SER A 284 28.07 8.83 19.55
N HIS A 285 29.03 8.26 20.28
CA HIS A 285 30.41 8.16 19.83
C HIS A 285 30.43 7.41 18.49
N TRP A 286 30.63 8.14 17.39
CA TRP A 286 30.95 7.58 16.08
C TRP A 286 32.39 7.06 16.09
N ASN A 287 32.70 6.13 17.00
CA ASN A 287 33.95 5.37 16.96
C ASN A 287 34.01 4.61 15.63
N GLY A 288 35.17 4.69 14.97
CA GLY A 288 35.31 4.44 13.53
C GLY A 288 34.90 3.05 13.04
N TYR A 289 33.66 2.94 12.56
CA TYR A 289 33.16 1.90 11.63
C TYR A 289 31.96 2.43 10.78
N GLY A 290 31.81 3.76 10.65
CA GLY A 290 30.53 4.44 10.42
C GLY A 290 29.80 4.21 9.08
N SER A 291 30.49 4.03 7.96
CA SER A 291 29.81 3.80 6.66
C SER A 291 29.03 2.48 6.64
N SER A 292 29.40 1.52 7.51
CA SER A 292 28.74 0.20 7.64
C SER A 292 27.30 0.24 8.14
N LYS A 293 26.74 1.40 8.53
CA LYS A 293 25.31 1.56 8.89
C LYS A 293 24.48 2.49 7.99
N LEU A 294 25.07 3.25 7.07
CA LEU A 294 24.29 4.08 6.15
C LEU A 294 23.60 3.25 5.06
N SER A 295 22.29 3.45 4.91
CA SER A 295 21.39 2.87 3.90
C SER A 295 20.35 3.90 3.49
N ILE A 296 19.69 3.73 2.34
CA ILE A 296 18.56 4.59 1.92
C ILE A 296 17.45 4.62 2.99
N GLU A 297 17.17 3.49 3.63
CA GLU A 297 16.20 3.40 4.73
C GLU A 297 16.62 4.28 5.93
N THR A 298 17.89 4.22 6.35
CA THR A 298 18.42 5.05 7.44
C THR A 298 18.35 6.54 7.09
N LEU A 299 18.63 6.89 5.83
CA LEU A 299 18.52 8.26 5.33
C LEU A 299 17.06 8.74 5.35
N ASN A 300 16.11 7.91 4.91
CA ASN A 300 14.67 8.20 4.94
C ASN A 300 14.13 8.39 6.36
N ARG A 301 14.71 7.72 7.38
CA ARG A 301 14.37 7.94 8.80
C ARG A 301 14.93 9.27 9.35
N ILE A 302 16.00 9.82 8.76
CA ILE A 302 16.64 11.07 9.19
C ILE A 302 16.04 12.28 8.47
N ASN A 303 15.91 12.21 7.14
CA ASN A 303 15.17 13.18 6.34
C ASN A 303 14.11 12.42 5.54
N THR A 304 12.85 12.55 5.96
CA THR A 304 11.69 11.91 5.33
C THR A 304 11.63 12.26 3.83
N PRO A 305 11.35 11.30 2.94
CA PRO A 305 11.13 11.59 1.52
C PRO A 305 10.00 12.60 1.33
N PRO A 306 10.09 13.50 0.34
CA PRO A 306 11.14 13.59 -0.69
C PRO A 306 12.44 14.23 -0.17
N ALA A 307 13.59 13.60 -0.45
CA ALA A 307 14.89 14.01 0.08
C ALA A 307 16.00 13.95 -0.99
N VAL A 308 16.99 14.84 -0.88
CA VAL A 308 18.09 15.01 -1.86
C VAL A 308 19.43 15.10 -1.14
N TYR A 309 20.44 14.37 -1.64
CA TYR A 309 21.74 14.21 -0.99
C TYR A 309 22.90 14.39 -1.98
N HIS A 310 23.92 15.12 -1.55
CA HIS A 310 25.27 15.07 -2.12
C HIS A 310 26.08 14.10 -1.27
N LEU A 311 25.78 12.80 -1.37
CA LEU A 311 26.37 11.75 -0.54
C LEU A 311 26.86 10.60 -1.42
N TYR A 312 28.12 10.20 -1.25
CA TYR A 312 28.58 8.91 -1.75
C TYR A 312 28.06 7.79 -0.83
N LEU A 313 27.16 6.97 -1.36
CA LEU A 313 26.62 5.80 -0.68
C LEU A 313 27.00 4.54 -1.47
N PRO A 314 27.90 3.67 -0.98
CA PRO A 314 28.24 2.45 -1.68
C PRO A 314 27.04 1.51 -1.76
N VAL A 315 26.80 0.93 -2.95
CA VAL A 315 25.71 -0.03 -3.16
C VAL A 315 25.92 -1.24 -2.27
N ARG A 316 25.02 -1.45 -1.30
CA ARG A 316 24.85 -2.75 -0.67
C ARG A 316 24.01 -3.63 -1.59
N SER A 317 24.32 -4.92 -1.65
CA SER A 317 23.34 -5.91 -2.09
C SER A 317 22.16 -5.84 -1.12
N SER A 318 21.07 -5.20 -1.54
CA SER A 318 19.87 -5.05 -0.72
C SER A 318 19.27 -6.42 -0.45
N ALA A 319 19.21 -6.81 0.83
CA ALA A 319 18.16 -7.72 1.24
C ALA A 319 16.81 -7.07 0.87
N PRO A 320 15.86 -7.81 0.30
CA PRO A 320 14.54 -7.27 0.00
C PRO A 320 13.84 -6.84 1.29
N PHE A 321 12.89 -5.92 1.16
CA PHE A 321 12.03 -5.49 2.26
C PHE A 321 11.36 -6.69 2.93
N MET A 322 11.54 -6.82 4.24
CA MET A 322 10.53 -7.39 5.12
C MET A 322 9.71 -6.19 5.63
N MET A 323 8.44 -6.08 5.25
CA MET A 323 7.51 -5.22 5.97
C MET A 323 7.10 -5.96 7.25
N GLU A 324 6.96 -5.23 8.36
CA GLU A 324 6.45 -5.80 9.60
C GLU A 324 4.95 -6.03 9.47
N ASP A 325 4.51 -7.28 9.69
CA ASP A 325 3.08 -7.62 9.77
C ASP A 325 2.43 -6.86 10.94
N VAL A 326 1.57 -5.90 10.64
CA VAL A 326 0.69 -5.28 11.64
C VAL A 326 -0.54 -6.16 11.81
N ASN A 327 -0.42 -7.19 12.65
CA ASN A 327 -1.58 -7.90 13.17
C ASN A 327 -2.49 -6.93 13.94
N GLN A 328 -3.66 -6.62 13.38
CA GLN A 328 -4.83 -6.20 14.14
C GLN A 328 -6.04 -7.01 13.70
N THR A 329 -6.31 -8.07 14.45
CA THR A 329 -7.59 -8.76 14.48
C THR A 329 -8.53 -8.06 15.46
N GLU A 330 -9.70 -7.64 14.97
CA GLU A 330 -10.91 -7.40 15.76
C GLU A 330 -12.08 -8.02 14.98
N PRO A 331 -12.73 -9.08 15.49
CA PRO A 331 -13.91 -9.65 14.84
C PRO A 331 -15.13 -8.79 15.19
N HIS A 332 -15.65 -8.05 14.22
CA HIS A 332 -16.94 -7.37 14.38
C HIS A 332 -18.10 -8.37 14.28
N ASN A 333 -18.50 -8.93 15.42
CA ASN A 333 -19.81 -9.56 15.57
C ASN A 333 -20.92 -8.52 15.27
N GLN A 334 -21.58 -8.64 14.12
CA GLN A 334 -22.91 -8.08 13.91
C GLN A 334 -23.83 -9.11 13.29
N THR A 335 -25.05 -9.13 13.84
CA THR A 335 -26.17 -10.04 13.59
C THR A 335 -26.44 -10.34 12.11
N THR A 336 -26.47 -11.63 11.78
CA THR A 336 -27.13 -12.14 10.57
C THR A 336 -28.62 -11.81 10.61
N PHE A 337 -29.10 -11.11 9.58
CA PHE A 337 -30.54 -11.03 9.29
C PHE A 337 -30.90 -12.15 8.33
N ASP A 338 -31.55 -13.17 8.85
CA ASP A 338 -32.18 -14.21 8.04
C ASP A 338 -33.46 -13.65 7.41
N GLY A 339 -33.45 -13.55 6.08
CA GLY A 339 -34.52 -12.95 5.29
C GLY A 339 -34.16 -12.94 3.81
N GLY A 340 -34.95 -13.65 3.00
CA GLY A 340 -34.74 -13.75 1.55
C GLY A 340 -34.65 -12.39 0.88
N GLY A 341 -33.43 -12.03 0.48
CA GLY A 341 -33.09 -10.75 -0.16
C GLY A 341 -33.18 -10.84 -1.67
N GLN A 342 -33.95 -9.96 -2.31
CA GLN A 342 -33.88 -9.73 -3.76
C GLN A 342 -32.58 -8.99 -4.12
N LEU A 343 -32.04 -8.17 -3.21
CA LEU A 343 -30.69 -7.63 -3.28
C LEU A 343 -29.76 -8.42 -2.33
N LEU A 344 -28.59 -8.82 -2.83
CA LEU A 344 -27.52 -9.44 -2.06
C LEU A 344 -26.28 -8.53 -2.06
N VAL A 345 -25.71 -8.25 -0.88
CA VAL A 345 -24.43 -7.55 -0.72
C VAL A 345 -23.37 -8.56 -0.33
N ASP A 346 -22.33 -8.70 -1.13
CA ASP A 346 -21.21 -9.58 -0.81
C ASP A 346 -20.32 -8.98 0.29
N VAL A 347 -20.07 -9.77 1.33
CA VAL A 347 -19.15 -9.49 2.45
C VAL A 347 -18.15 -10.65 2.61
N SER A 348 -18.36 -11.77 1.92
CA SER A 348 -17.60 -13.03 2.03
C SER A 348 -16.18 -12.94 1.46
N HIS A 349 -15.95 -12.01 0.53
CA HIS A 349 -14.62 -11.60 0.05
C HIS A 349 -13.99 -10.50 0.91
N GLY A 350 -14.64 -10.11 2.01
CA GLY A 350 -14.25 -9.05 2.94
C GLY A 350 -14.34 -7.67 2.31
N ASN A 351 -14.82 -6.64 3.00
CA ASN A 351 -14.95 -5.30 2.42
C ASN A 351 -14.06 -4.29 3.14
N LYS A 352 -13.31 -3.47 2.38
CA LYS A 352 -12.55 -2.32 2.93
C LYS A 352 -13.45 -1.14 3.34
N VAL A 353 -14.74 -1.22 3.03
CA VAL A 353 -15.76 -0.22 3.35
C VAL A 353 -16.77 -0.81 4.33
N SER A 354 -17.30 0.03 5.23
CA SER A 354 -18.38 -0.39 6.13
C SER A 354 -19.69 -0.57 5.37
N THR A 355 -20.47 -1.59 5.73
CA THR A 355 -21.85 -1.78 5.25
C THR A 355 -22.75 -0.57 5.52
N TRP A 356 -22.44 0.24 6.55
CA TRP A 356 -23.15 1.49 6.84
C TRP A 356 -23.07 2.53 5.70
N VAL A 357 -22.10 2.44 4.79
CA VAL A 357 -22.05 3.32 3.60
C VAL A 357 -23.26 3.12 2.68
N LEU A 358 -23.86 1.93 2.68
CA LEU A 358 -25.02 1.61 1.84
C LEU A 358 -26.36 2.04 2.45
N ASP A 359 -26.40 2.52 3.70
CA ASP A 359 -27.62 2.75 4.49
C ASP A 359 -28.69 3.60 3.76
N THR A 360 -28.28 4.71 3.13
CA THR A 360 -29.19 5.57 2.35
C THR A 360 -29.79 4.83 1.14
N LEU A 361 -29.00 4.03 0.43
CA LEU A 361 -29.46 3.22 -0.72
C LEU A 361 -30.39 2.09 -0.26
N LEU A 362 -30.04 1.38 0.81
CA LEU A 362 -30.86 0.32 1.39
C LEU A 362 -32.20 0.86 1.92
N GLY A 363 -32.21 2.08 2.48
CA GLY A 363 -33.43 2.79 2.85
C GLY A 363 -34.34 3.08 1.65
N GLU A 364 -33.81 3.66 0.57
CA GLU A 364 -34.56 3.91 -0.66
C GLU A 364 -35.07 2.62 -1.34
N LEU A 365 -34.30 1.54 -1.28
CA LEU A 365 -34.70 0.21 -1.76
C LEU A 365 -35.83 -0.41 -0.90
N THR A 366 -35.76 -0.24 0.42
CA THR A 366 -36.82 -0.68 1.34
C THR A 366 -38.16 0.02 1.04
N LEU A 367 -38.14 1.31 0.66
CA LEU A 367 -39.33 2.04 0.22
C LEU A 367 -39.95 1.49 -1.08
N ARG A 368 -39.20 0.68 -1.84
CA ARG A 368 -39.62 0.01 -3.08
C ARG A 368 -39.96 -1.47 -2.87
N ASN A 369 -40.03 -1.92 -1.62
CA ASN A 369 -40.21 -3.32 -1.19
C ASN A 369 -39.06 -4.27 -1.57
N VAL A 370 -37.88 -3.76 -1.94
CA VAL A 370 -36.70 -4.62 -2.20
C VAL A 370 -36.11 -5.05 -0.86
N THR A 371 -36.10 -6.36 -0.60
CA THR A 371 -35.41 -6.93 0.56
C THR A 371 -33.91 -7.02 0.29
N SER A 372 -33.08 -6.66 1.27
CA SER A 372 -31.62 -6.74 1.18
C SER A 372 -31.06 -7.73 2.19
N GLY A 373 -30.10 -8.53 1.74
CA GLY A 373 -29.34 -9.46 2.58
C GLY A 373 -27.83 -9.26 2.41
N PHE A 374 -27.08 -9.64 3.43
CA PHE A 374 -25.61 -9.68 3.39
C PHE A 374 -25.15 -11.14 3.28
N MET A 375 -24.10 -11.37 2.49
CA MET A 375 -23.49 -12.68 2.26
C MET A 375 -22.11 -12.70 2.91
N ASP A 376 -22.06 -13.09 4.20
CA ASP A 376 -20.81 -13.15 4.98
C ASP A 376 -19.97 -14.40 4.67
N GLU A 377 -20.61 -15.45 4.16
CA GLU A 377 -20.00 -16.69 3.63
C GLU A 377 -20.49 -16.89 2.19
N TRP A 378 -19.62 -17.37 1.30
CA TRP A 378 -19.94 -17.49 -0.13
C TRP A 378 -21.01 -18.55 -0.39
N ASP A 379 -22.13 -18.12 -0.96
CA ASP A 379 -23.32 -18.95 -1.18
C ASP A 379 -23.86 -18.77 -2.60
N GLU A 380 -23.58 -19.75 -3.46
CA GLU A 380 -23.96 -19.74 -4.87
C GLU A 380 -25.49 -19.83 -5.07
N GLU A 381 -26.19 -20.49 -4.15
CA GLU A 381 -27.64 -20.67 -4.24
C GLU A 381 -28.34 -19.33 -3.94
N ARG A 382 -27.89 -18.60 -2.91
CA ARG A 382 -28.35 -17.24 -2.62
C ARG A 382 -28.05 -16.25 -3.74
N ILE A 383 -26.88 -16.35 -4.39
CA ILE A 383 -26.58 -15.56 -5.60
C ILE A 383 -27.59 -15.90 -6.71
N SER A 384 -27.87 -17.18 -6.96
CA SER A 384 -28.78 -17.60 -8.03
C SER A 384 -30.25 -17.15 -7.84
N ARG A 385 -30.66 -16.90 -6.59
CA ARG A 385 -32.00 -16.42 -6.21
C ARG A 385 -32.11 -14.90 -6.10
N ALA A 386 -30.99 -14.18 -6.06
CA ALA A 386 -31.01 -12.72 -6.03
C ALA A 386 -31.47 -12.14 -7.38
N THR A 387 -32.00 -10.92 -7.39
CA THR A 387 -32.16 -10.12 -8.60
C THR A 387 -31.00 -9.13 -8.77
N CYS A 388 -30.32 -8.75 -7.69
CA CYS A 388 -29.12 -7.90 -7.74
C CYS A 388 -28.03 -8.38 -6.77
N LEU A 389 -26.76 -8.28 -7.20
CA LEU A 389 -25.56 -8.51 -6.41
C LEU A 389 -24.71 -7.23 -6.34
N ILE A 390 -24.36 -6.78 -5.13
CA ILE A 390 -23.43 -5.67 -4.88
C ILE A 390 -22.07 -6.22 -4.43
N VAL A 391 -21.00 -5.76 -5.08
CA VAL A 391 -19.60 -5.98 -4.70
C VAL A 391 -18.96 -4.63 -4.39
N ALA A 392 -18.57 -4.38 -3.13
CA ALA A 392 -18.18 -3.06 -2.63
C ALA A 392 -16.78 -3.04 -1.99
N SER A 393 -15.77 -2.58 -2.76
CA SER A 393 -14.35 -2.53 -2.36
C SER A 393 -13.87 -3.80 -1.63
N PRO A 394 -13.94 -4.99 -2.27
CA PRO A 394 -13.53 -6.25 -1.66
C PRO A 394 -12.06 -6.25 -1.24
N ASP A 395 -11.67 -7.09 -0.29
CA ASP A 395 -10.31 -7.21 0.23
C ASP A 395 -9.57 -8.50 -0.13
N ARG A 396 -10.30 -9.53 -0.55
CA ARG A 396 -9.78 -10.76 -1.17
C ARG A 396 -10.21 -10.86 -2.63
N PRO A 397 -9.33 -11.32 -3.53
CA PRO A 397 -9.71 -11.57 -4.91
C PRO A 397 -10.63 -12.80 -5.01
N TYR A 398 -11.61 -12.71 -5.90
CA TYR A 398 -12.45 -13.84 -6.34
C TYR A 398 -11.64 -14.88 -7.12
N SER A 399 -12.00 -16.15 -6.93
CA SER A 399 -11.49 -17.30 -7.67
C SER A 399 -12.13 -17.41 -9.06
N ALA A 400 -11.52 -18.21 -9.93
CA ALA A 400 -12.03 -18.43 -11.28
C ALA A 400 -13.32 -19.28 -11.33
N GLU A 401 -13.74 -19.87 -10.22
CA GLU A 401 -14.99 -20.62 -10.09
C GLU A 401 -16.11 -19.68 -9.63
N GLU A 402 -15.86 -18.89 -8.58
CA GLU A 402 -16.75 -17.84 -8.09
C GLU A 402 -17.11 -16.83 -9.20
N VAL A 403 -16.11 -16.37 -9.98
CA VAL A 403 -16.34 -15.45 -11.10
C VAL A 403 -17.28 -16.04 -12.15
N LYS A 404 -17.18 -17.35 -12.46
CA LYS A 404 -18.10 -18.01 -13.42
C LYS A 404 -19.55 -18.07 -12.91
N LYS A 405 -19.74 -18.16 -11.60
CA LYS A 405 -21.07 -18.18 -10.98
C LYS A 405 -21.70 -16.80 -11.07
N VAL A 406 -20.91 -15.73 -10.88
CA VAL A 406 -21.36 -14.36 -11.11
C VAL A 406 -21.58 -14.06 -12.60
N GLU A 407 -20.76 -14.62 -13.50
CA GLU A 407 -21.02 -14.57 -14.96
C GLU A 407 -22.37 -15.21 -15.29
N ALA A 408 -22.64 -16.42 -14.80
CA ALA A 408 -23.92 -17.11 -15.01
C ALA A 408 -25.12 -16.36 -14.42
N PHE A 409 -24.96 -15.74 -13.24
CA PHE A 409 -25.96 -14.86 -12.64
C PHE A 409 -26.30 -13.66 -13.54
N VAL A 410 -25.29 -12.98 -14.08
CA VAL A 410 -25.48 -11.84 -15.00
C VAL A 410 -26.06 -12.28 -16.35
N ASP A 411 -25.65 -13.44 -16.88
CA ASP A 411 -26.18 -14.00 -18.13
C ASP A 411 -27.66 -14.43 -18.00
N ASN A 412 -28.08 -14.84 -16.80
CA ASN A 412 -29.49 -15.10 -16.46
C ASN A 412 -30.31 -13.82 -16.23
N GLY A 413 -29.71 -12.63 -16.40
CA GLY A 413 -30.37 -11.33 -16.25
C GLY A 413 -30.20 -10.66 -14.90
N GLY A 414 -29.46 -11.26 -13.96
CA GLY A 414 -29.17 -10.67 -12.65
C GLY A 414 -28.33 -9.39 -12.75
N GLN A 415 -28.66 -8.39 -11.94
CA GLN A 415 -27.99 -7.08 -11.97
C GLN A 415 -26.76 -7.07 -11.04
N LEU A 416 -25.58 -6.74 -11.56
CA LEU A 416 -24.32 -6.69 -10.80
C LEU A 416 -23.83 -5.25 -10.66
N ILE A 417 -23.66 -4.78 -9.43
CA ILE A 417 -23.20 -3.42 -9.15
C ILE A 417 -21.84 -3.46 -8.42
N PHE A 418 -20.84 -2.89 -9.06
CA PHE A 418 -19.52 -2.67 -8.47
C PHE A 418 -19.42 -1.26 -7.86
N PHE A 419 -19.05 -1.21 -6.59
CA PHE A 419 -18.65 0.02 -5.89
C PHE A 419 -17.18 -0.08 -5.51
N TYR A 420 -16.41 0.98 -5.74
CA TYR A 420 -14.98 1.03 -5.43
C TYR A 420 -14.62 2.41 -4.88
N ASP A 421 -13.88 2.48 -3.78
CA ASP A 421 -13.38 3.73 -3.21
C ASP A 421 -11.87 3.63 -2.94
N PRO A 422 -11.04 4.40 -3.68
CA PRO A 422 -9.61 4.58 -3.40
C PRO A 422 -9.27 4.93 -1.94
N ALA A 423 -10.09 5.72 -1.24
CA ALA A 423 -9.84 6.10 0.15
C ALA A 423 -9.94 4.89 1.11
N ALA A 424 -10.65 3.84 0.71
CA ALA A 424 -10.79 2.60 1.46
C ALA A 424 -9.71 1.55 1.10
N GLU A 425 -9.35 1.40 -0.18
CA GLU A 425 -8.46 0.30 -0.61
C GLU A 425 -6.97 0.55 -0.29
N PHE A 426 -6.48 1.80 -0.34
CA PHE A 426 -5.05 2.06 -0.59
C PHE A 426 -4.05 1.82 0.58
N VAL A 427 -4.42 1.12 1.64
CA VAL A 427 -3.50 0.72 2.73
C VAL A 427 -2.88 -0.66 2.47
N GLU A 428 -2.13 -0.80 1.35
CA GLU A 428 -0.92 -1.62 1.19
C GLU A 428 -0.52 -1.77 -0.30
N VAL A 429 0.79 -1.64 -0.61
CA VAL A 429 1.30 -1.56 -1.99
C VAL A 429 1.58 -2.92 -2.71
N PRO A 430 1.81 -4.07 -2.04
CA PRO A 430 2.26 -5.30 -2.73
C PRO A 430 1.14 -6.20 -3.31
N ALA A 431 -0.11 -5.73 -3.44
CA ALA A 431 -1.12 -6.43 -4.22
C ALA A 431 -0.98 -6.13 -5.74
N LEU A 432 -0.33 -7.04 -6.48
CA LEU A 432 -0.64 -7.22 -7.90
C LEU A 432 -1.98 -7.95 -7.99
N HIS A 433 -2.93 -7.36 -8.73
CA HIS A 433 -4.37 -7.65 -8.73
C HIS A 433 -5.06 -7.09 -7.46
N GLY A 434 -5.53 -5.84 -7.55
CA GLY A 434 -6.42 -5.26 -6.54
C GLY A 434 -7.76 -6.00 -6.58
N PRO A 435 -8.29 -6.50 -5.44
CA PRO A 435 -9.36 -7.49 -5.39
C PRO A 435 -10.54 -7.27 -6.35
N ILE A 436 -11.08 -6.06 -6.44
CA ILE A 436 -12.25 -5.80 -7.29
C ILE A 436 -12.00 -6.09 -8.78
N ASN A 437 -10.75 -5.92 -9.23
CA ASN A 437 -10.37 -6.18 -10.61
C ASN A 437 -10.15 -7.68 -10.91
N SER A 438 -10.25 -8.59 -9.92
CA SER A 438 -10.26 -10.03 -10.21
C SER A 438 -11.60 -10.51 -10.75
N ILE A 439 -12.67 -9.73 -10.55
CA ILE A 439 -14.02 -10.01 -11.02
C ILE A 439 -14.51 -8.99 -12.05
N ALA A 440 -14.31 -7.68 -11.81
CA ALA A 440 -14.83 -6.63 -12.68
C ALA A 440 -14.27 -6.71 -14.13
N SER A 441 -13.05 -7.23 -14.31
CA SER A 441 -12.42 -7.36 -15.63
C SER A 441 -13.19 -8.25 -16.60
N ASN A 442 -13.89 -9.27 -16.08
CA ASN A 442 -14.67 -10.20 -16.89
C ASN A 442 -15.89 -9.49 -17.52
N PHE A 443 -16.43 -8.49 -16.83
CA PHE A 443 -17.55 -7.66 -17.28
C PHE A 443 -17.12 -6.41 -18.07
N GLY A 444 -15.86 -6.34 -18.52
CA GLY A 444 -15.34 -5.23 -19.32
C GLY A 444 -15.14 -3.92 -18.54
N VAL A 445 -15.01 -4.02 -17.22
CA VAL A 445 -14.76 -2.91 -16.29
C VAL A 445 -13.37 -3.08 -15.67
N TYR A 446 -12.56 -2.02 -15.64
CA TYR A 446 -11.25 -2.06 -14.99
C TYR A 446 -10.96 -0.78 -14.20
N TYR A 447 -10.87 -0.90 -12.89
CA TYR A 447 -10.54 0.18 -11.97
C TYR A 447 -9.04 0.47 -12.03
N SER A 448 -8.69 1.67 -12.51
CA SER A 448 -7.30 2.09 -12.64
C SER A 448 -6.76 2.62 -11.31
N LYS A 449 -5.49 2.33 -11.00
CA LYS A 449 -4.87 2.71 -9.71
C LYS A 449 -4.86 4.22 -9.47
N GLY A 450 -5.12 4.62 -8.23
CA GLY A 450 -5.11 6.00 -7.76
C GLY A 450 -6.51 6.61 -7.74
N TYR A 451 -6.55 7.93 -7.68
CA TYR A 451 -7.78 8.72 -7.59
C TYR A 451 -7.76 9.87 -8.61
N LEU A 452 -8.93 10.44 -8.86
CA LEU A 452 -9.13 11.59 -9.73
C LEU A 452 -9.20 12.87 -8.91
N TYR A 453 -8.74 13.97 -9.49
CA TYR A 453 -8.82 15.28 -8.84
C TYR A 453 -8.91 16.42 -9.85
N ASN A 454 -9.61 17.49 -9.51
CA ASN A 454 -9.67 18.72 -10.31
C ASN A 454 -9.36 19.93 -9.40
N GLN A 455 -8.46 20.81 -9.84
CA GLN A 455 -8.07 21.99 -9.05
C GLN A 455 -8.94 23.23 -9.29
N GLU A 456 -9.69 23.26 -10.38
CA GLU A 456 -10.54 24.38 -10.80
C GLU A 456 -12.04 24.06 -10.61
N GLU A 457 -12.51 22.93 -11.15
CA GLU A 457 -13.89 22.47 -11.01
C GLU A 457 -14.05 21.41 -9.92
N ASN A 458 -14.08 21.84 -8.65
CA ASN A 458 -14.28 20.96 -7.49
C ASN A 458 -15.25 21.50 -6.42
N TYR A 459 -15.84 20.59 -5.65
CA TYR A 459 -16.68 20.90 -4.48
C TYR A 459 -15.80 21.12 -3.24
N GLY A 460 -15.18 22.30 -3.17
CA GLY A 460 -14.43 22.82 -2.01
C GLY A 460 -13.05 22.18 -1.78
N MET A 461 -12.85 20.93 -2.18
CA MET A 461 -11.60 20.18 -2.07
C MET A 461 -11.26 19.54 -3.40
N TYR A 462 -9.98 19.57 -3.79
CA TYR A 462 -9.53 19.17 -5.13
C TYR A 462 -9.87 17.71 -5.54
N ARG A 463 -10.09 16.78 -4.59
CA ARG A 463 -10.55 15.41 -4.89
C ARG A 463 -12.06 15.31 -5.17
N ASN A 464 -12.84 16.27 -4.66
CA ASN A 464 -14.28 16.30 -4.77
C ASN A 464 -14.68 16.84 -6.16
N ILE A 465 -14.68 15.99 -7.17
CA ILE A 465 -14.86 16.37 -8.57
C ILE A 465 -16.34 16.42 -8.97
N TYR A 466 -16.69 17.42 -9.80
CA TYR A 466 -18.00 17.45 -10.46
C TYR A 466 -18.00 16.55 -11.69
N ILE A 467 -19.08 15.79 -11.85
CA ILE A 467 -19.40 14.99 -13.03
C ILE A 467 -20.62 15.63 -13.70
N ARG A 468 -20.46 16.03 -14.96
CA ARG A 468 -21.45 16.80 -15.76
C ARG A 468 -21.65 16.25 -17.17
N ASP A 469 -20.68 15.50 -17.69
CA ASP A 469 -20.84 14.74 -18.94
C ASP A 469 -21.45 13.39 -18.58
N VAL A 470 -22.77 13.30 -18.70
CA VAL A 470 -23.56 12.09 -18.47
C VAL A 470 -24.34 11.73 -19.72
N ASP A 471 -24.32 10.46 -20.10
CA ASP A 471 -25.16 9.95 -21.20
C ASP A 471 -26.61 9.83 -20.72
N GLU A 472 -27.59 10.11 -21.58
CA GLU A 472 -29.02 10.08 -21.20
C GLU A 472 -29.54 8.63 -21.12
N ASN A 473 -29.74 8.11 -19.90
CA ASN A 473 -30.34 6.80 -19.61
C ASN A 473 -31.02 6.80 -18.22
N ASN A 474 -31.62 5.69 -17.79
CA ASN A 474 -32.37 5.60 -16.53
C ASN A 474 -31.53 6.03 -15.31
N LEU A 475 -30.30 5.50 -15.19
CA LEU A 475 -29.37 5.75 -14.08
C LEU A 475 -29.02 7.23 -13.90
N THR A 476 -28.90 7.94 -15.02
CA THR A 476 -28.45 9.33 -15.10
C THR A 476 -29.58 10.32 -15.41
N SER A 477 -30.83 9.84 -15.42
CA SER A 477 -31.99 10.67 -15.73
C SER A 477 -32.16 11.79 -14.69
N ASN A 478 -32.45 13.00 -15.19
CA ASN A 478 -32.58 14.23 -14.40
C ASN A 478 -31.31 14.67 -13.61
N LEU A 479 -30.13 14.09 -13.87
CA LEU A 479 -28.87 14.52 -13.25
C LEU A 479 -28.19 15.63 -14.08
N SER A 480 -27.74 16.69 -13.42
CA SER A 480 -27.01 17.83 -14.02
C SER A 480 -25.63 18.02 -13.40
N ASN A 481 -25.47 17.78 -12.09
CA ASN A 481 -24.22 17.83 -11.36
C ASN A 481 -24.19 16.69 -10.33
N ILE A 482 -23.30 15.73 -10.52
CA ILE A 482 -22.98 14.70 -9.50
C ILE A 482 -21.63 15.10 -8.88
N VAL A 483 -21.45 14.89 -7.58
CA VAL A 483 -20.16 15.13 -6.89
C VAL A 483 -19.63 13.81 -6.35
N MET A 484 -18.45 13.41 -6.85
CA MET A 484 -17.68 12.29 -6.31
C MET A 484 -16.55 12.83 -5.45
N PHE A 485 -16.35 12.28 -4.26
CA PHE A 485 -15.46 12.80 -3.21
C PHE A 485 -14.03 12.26 -3.33
N THR A 486 -13.86 10.99 -3.71
CA THR A 486 -12.54 10.41 -4.07
C THR A 486 -12.71 9.37 -5.21
N SER A 487 -13.16 9.78 -6.41
CA SER A 487 -13.37 8.81 -7.50
C SER A 487 -12.08 8.19 -8.05
N ALA A 488 -12.10 6.88 -8.30
CA ALA A 488 -11.19 6.17 -9.19
C ALA A 488 -11.52 6.42 -10.67
N PRO A 489 -10.53 6.31 -11.59
CA PRO A 489 -10.78 6.21 -13.03
C PRO A 489 -11.17 4.78 -13.43
N ILE A 490 -12.35 4.62 -14.04
CA ILE A 490 -12.77 3.38 -14.67
C ILE A 490 -12.29 3.35 -16.13
N LYS A 491 -11.74 2.21 -16.56
CA LYS A 491 -11.54 1.88 -17.98
C LYS A 491 -12.63 0.91 -18.42
N THR A 492 -13.36 1.29 -19.45
CA THR A 492 -14.38 0.49 -20.12
C THR A 492 -14.60 1.05 -21.53
N ILE A 493 -15.28 0.29 -22.38
CA ILE A 493 -15.80 0.78 -23.66
C ILE A 493 -17.16 1.50 -23.52
N HIS A 494 -17.85 1.33 -22.39
CA HIS A 494 -19.20 1.84 -22.12
C HIS A 494 -19.24 2.65 -20.81
N GLY A 495 -18.54 3.79 -20.80
CA GLY A 495 -18.70 4.77 -19.73
C GLY A 495 -20.01 5.53 -19.88
N VAL A 496 -20.71 5.84 -18.79
CA VAL A 496 -21.97 6.60 -18.79
C VAL A 496 -21.87 7.95 -18.08
N ALA A 497 -20.86 8.14 -17.23
CA ALA A 497 -20.58 9.43 -16.60
C ALA A 497 -19.07 9.71 -16.58
N ARG A 498 -18.68 10.95 -16.92
CA ARG A 498 -17.30 11.34 -17.21
C ARG A 498 -16.93 12.71 -16.62
N THR A 499 -15.66 12.83 -16.25
CA THR A 499 -15.07 14.06 -15.73
C THR A 499 -14.84 15.12 -16.82
N SER A 500 -14.72 16.37 -16.40
CA SER A 500 -14.21 17.43 -17.28
C SER A 500 -12.78 17.12 -17.78
N PRO A 501 -12.36 17.60 -18.97
CA PRO A 501 -11.05 17.27 -19.57
C PRO A 501 -9.81 17.77 -18.81
N ASP A 502 -9.99 18.72 -17.89
CA ASP A 502 -8.98 19.31 -17.00
C ASP A 502 -8.84 18.52 -15.68
N THR A 503 -9.65 17.48 -15.46
CA THR A 503 -9.49 16.57 -14.32
C THR A 503 -8.25 15.70 -14.49
N TYR A 504 -7.50 15.46 -13.41
CA TYR A 504 -6.23 14.73 -13.39
C TYR A 504 -6.35 13.35 -12.74
N SER A 505 -5.60 12.38 -13.26
CA SER A 505 -5.29 11.13 -12.52
C SER A 505 -4.08 11.32 -11.62
N SER A 506 -4.20 10.97 -10.33
CA SER A 506 -3.10 11.11 -9.35
C SER A 506 -1.92 10.15 -9.57
N THR A 507 -2.14 9.02 -10.25
CA THR A 507 -1.07 8.08 -10.61
C THR A 507 -0.35 8.50 -11.89
N ALA A 508 -1.08 9.00 -12.89
CA ALA A 508 -0.51 9.40 -14.18
C ALA A 508 0.02 10.85 -14.20
N GLU A 509 -0.39 11.68 -13.23
CA GLU A 509 -0.17 13.14 -13.18
C GLU A 509 -0.59 13.84 -14.49
N MET A 510 -1.66 13.35 -15.13
CA MET A 510 -2.11 13.75 -16.46
C MET A 510 -3.59 14.16 -16.45
N SER A 511 -3.90 15.31 -17.05
CA SER A 511 -5.26 15.80 -17.28
C SER A 511 -5.95 15.02 -18.39
N GLY A 512 -7.25 14.76 -18.26
CA GLY A 512 -8.08 14.17 -19.29
C GLY A 512 -9.52 13.97 -18.85
N THR A 513 -10.35 13.51 -19.78
CA THR A 513 -11.70 13.00 -19.50
C THR A 513 -11.59 11.56 -19.02
N TYR A 514 -12.04 11.28 -17.80
CA TYR A 514 -12.03 9.96 -17.19
C TYR A 514 -13.47 9.49 -16.91
N THR A 515 -13.75 8.21 -17.11
CA THR A 515 -15.03 7.61 -16.72
C THR A 515 -15.05 7.37 -15.21
N THR A 516 -16.14 7.76 -14.55
CA THR A 516 -16.38 7.53 -13.11
C THR A 516 -17.58 6.64 -12.85
N ILE A 517 -18.54 6.58 -13.78
CA ILE A 517 -19.63 5.59 -13.79
C ILE A 517 -19.63 4.89 -15.13
N ALA A 518 -19.69 3.56 -15.12
CA ALA A 518 -19.69 2.69 -16.29
C ALA A 518 -20.88 1.73 -16.25
N ARG A 519 -21.33 1.27 -17.43
CA ARG A 519 -22.45 0.34 -17.58
C ARG A 519 -22.24 -0.57 -18.78
N ASN A 520 -22.50 -1.88 -18.70
CA ASN A 520 -22.41 -2.76 -19.88
C ASN A 520 -23.56 -2.51 -20.88
N THR A 521 -23.46 -3.04 -22.10
CA THR A 521 -24.45 -2.80 -23.19
C THR A 521 -25.87 -3.21 -22.84
N ASN A 522 -26.02 -4.34 -22.12
CA ASN A 522 -27.32 -4.89 -21.74
C ASN A 522 -27.90 -4.21 -20.49
N GLY A 523 -27.10 -3.37 -19.83
CA GLY A 523 -27.47 -2.61 -18.65
C GLY A 523 -27.42 -3.36 -17.32
N THR A 524 -27.14 -4.67 -17.33
CA THR A 524 -27.08 -5.56 -16.16
C THR A 524 -25.84 -5.37 -15.28
N VAL A 525 -24.76 -4.78 -15.79
CA VAL A 525 -23.55 -4.50 -14.97
C VAL A 525 -23.34 -3.00 -14.89
N ILE A 526 -23.29 -2.47 -13.66
CA ILE A 526 -23.04 -1.06 -13.35
C ILE A 526 -21.78 -0.98 -12.47
N ALA A 527 -20.95 0.03 -12.69
CA ALA A 527 -19.70 0.20 -11.96
C ALA A 527 -19.45 1.67 -11.60
N PHE A 528 -19.25 1.94 -10.31
CA PHE A 528 -18.97 3.25 -9.74
C PHE A 528 -17.54 3.32 -9.22
N GLY A 529 -16.83 4.38 -9.57
CA GLY A 529 -15.48 4.68 -9.11
C GLY A 529 -15.42 5.34 -7.74
N ASP A 530 -16.57 5.55 -7.09
CA ASP A 530 -16.71 6.11 -5.76
C ASP A 530 -17.93 5.46 -5.09
N LEU A 531 -17.97 5.38 -3.76
CA LEU A 531 -19.19 5.08 -2.99
C LEU A 531 -19.43 6.02 -1.80
N SER A 532 -18.52 6.96 -1.52
CA SER A 532 -18.69 8.00 -0.50
C SER A 532 -19.92 8.88 -0.76
N PHE A 533 -20.37 9.01 -2.03
CA PHE A 533 -21.60 9.72 -2.38
C PHE A 533 -22.88 9.10 -1.79
N LEU A 534 -22.83 7.84 -1.31
CA LEU A 534 -23.96 7.18 -0.65
C LEU A 534 -24.18 7.63 0.81
N MET A 535 -23.14 8.16 1.48
CA MET A 535 -23.21 8.49 2.90
C MET A 535 -23.83 9.85 3.18
N GLU A 536 -24.45 10.05 4.35
CA GLU A 536 -24.68 11.40 4.87
C GLU A 536 -23.37 12.09 5.27
N PRO A 537 -23.17 13.40 4.99
CA PRO A 537 -24.07 14.30 4.27
C PRO A 537 -23.83 14.34 2.74
N TYR A 538 -22.89 13.54 2.22
CA TYR A 538 -22.44 13.54 0.82
C TYR A 538 -23.53 13.17 -0.19
N CYS A 539 -24.50 12.33 0.22
CA CYS A 539 -25.69 12.00 -0.55
C CYS A 539 -26.59 13.21 -0.83
N TYR A 540 -26.56 14.25 0.00
CA TYR A 540 -27.35 15.48 -0.19
C TYR A 540 -26.60 16.59 -0.94
N VAL A 541 -25.45 16.29 -1.56
CA VAL A 541 -24.66 17.25 -2.34
C VAL A 541 -25.04 17.19 -3.83
N GLU A 542 -25.42 18.34 -4.39
CA GLU A 542 -25.93 18.47 -5.77
C GLU A 542 -27.01 17.39 -6.07
N ASP A 543 -26.91 16.66 -7.18
CA ASP A 543 -27.90 15.64 -7.59
C ASP A 543 -27.58 14.23 -7.06
N ASN A 544 -26.66 14.07 -6.11
CA ASN A 544 -26.24 12.75 -5.60
C ASN A 544 -27.41 11.92 -5.05
N TYR A 545 -28.37 12.54 -4.35
CA TYR A 545 -29.54 11.83 -3.83
C TYR A 545 -30.46 11.34 -4.97
N GLN A 546 -30.54 12.10 -6.07
CA GLN A 546 -31.30 11.68 -7.24
C GLN A 546 -30.59 10.53 -7.96
N LEU A 547 -29.25 10.47 -7.96
CA LEU A 547 -28.51 9.30 -8.43
C LEU A 547 -28.82 8.06 -7.58
N ILE A 548 -28.91 8.19 -6.24
CA ILE A 548 -29.30 7.08 -5.35
C ILE A 548 -30.73 6.61 -5.64
N ILE A 549 -31.67 7.55 -5.84
CA ILE A 549 -33.04 7.24 -6.28
C ILE A 549 -33.02 6.47 -7.61
N ASN A 550 -32.24 6.92 -8.59
CA ASN A 550 -32.16 6.27 -9.90
C ASN A 550 -31.55 4.85 -9.81
N ILE A 551 -30.55 4.63 -8.95
CA ILE A 551 -30.00 3.29 -8.66
C ILE A 551 -31.09 2.40 -8.03
N ALA A 552 -31.82 2.90 -7.02
CA ALA A 552 -32.87 2.15 -6.36
C ALA A 552 -34.06 1.83 -7.30
N ASP A 553 -34.42 2.79 -8.16
CA ASP A 553 -35.42 2.59 -9.22
C ASP A 553 -34.95 1.52 -10.21
N GLU A 554 -33.69 1.53 -10.65
CA GLU A 554 -33.13 0.58 -11.62
C GLU A 554 -33.01 -0.85 -11.05
N ILE A 555 -32.65 -1.02 -9.78
CA ILE A 555 -32.69 -2.31 -9.08
C ILE A 555 -34.14 -2.81 -8.94
N SER A 556 -35.10 -1.92 -8.72
CA SER A 556 -36.52 -2.28 -8.56
C SER A 556 -37.28 -2.50 -9.88
N ALA A 557 -36.78 -1.98 -11.00
CA ALA A 557 -37.47 -2.00 -12.29
C ALA A 557 -37.61 -3.43 -12.86
N GLU A 558 -36.62 -4.28 -12.63
CA GLU A 558 -36.62 -5.70 -13.04
C GLU A 558 -37.67 -6.54 -12.27
N GLN A 559 -38.26 -6.01 -11.19
CA GLN A 559 -39.37 -6.67 -10.48
C GLN A 559 -40.75 -6.51 -11.15
N ARG A 560 -40.83 -5.81 -12.28
CA ARG A 560 -42.08 -5.56 -13.02
C ARG A 560 -42.18 -6.29 -14.36
N GLU A 561 -42.21 -7.62 -14.30
CA GLU A 561 -43.21 -8.45 -14.99
C GLU A 561 -43.15 -9.91 -14.50
N ILE A 562 -43.58 -10.15 -13.26
CA ILE A 562 -44.24 -11.41 -12.92
C ILE A 562 -45.74 -11.12 -13.00
N THR A 563 -46.31 -11.27 -14.20
CA THR A 563 -47.76 -11.19 -14.39
C THR A 563 -48.40 -12.47 -13.87
N ASP A 564 -49.34 -12.31 -12.93
CA ASP A 564 -50.25 -13.35 -12.44
C ASP A 564 -51.18 -13.87 -13.57
N ASP A 565 -50.65 -14.61 -14.55
CA ASP A 565 -51.43 -15.43 -15.50
C ASP A 565 -50.56 -16.53 -16.15
N VAL A 566 -49.97 -17.39 -15.33
CA VAL A 566 -49.72 -18.79 -15.70
C VAL A 566 -50.45 -19.65 -14.67
N THR A 567 -51.30 -20.55 -15.17
CA THR A 567 -52.04 -21.52 -14.38
C THR A 567 -51.11 -22.41 -13.55
N GLU A 568 -51.49 -22.69 -12.31
CA GLU A 568 -50.98 -23.82 -11.54
C GLU A 568 -51.15 -25.10 -12.38
N GLU A 569 -50.03 -25.67 -12.83
CA GLU A 569 -49.87 -27.10 -13.17
C GLU A 569 -48.53 -27.57 -12.56
N ASP A 570 -48.56 -27.67 -11.23
CA ASP A 570 -47.87 -28.66 -10.39
C ASP A 570 -46.39 -29.04 -10.72
N ASP A 571 -45.43 -28.27 -10.16
CA ASP A 571 -44.09 -28.77 -9.76
C ASP A 571 -44.22 -29.67 -8.49
N VAL A 572 -45.12 -30.66 -8.55
CA VAL A 572 -45.52 -31.54 -7.44
C VAL A 572 -45.51 -32.98 -7.92
N LEU A 573 -44.56 -33.79 -7.42
CA LEU A 573 -44.46 -35.21 -7.76
C LEU A 573 -45.16 -36.06 -6.69
N GLU A 574 -46.27 -36.70 -7.06
CA GLU A 574 -46.95 -37.69 -6.20
C GLU A 574 -46.15 -39.00 -6.05
N ASP A 575 -46.43 -39.74 -4.98
CA ASP A 575 -45.81 -41.05 -4.68
C ASP A 575 -46.08 -42.06 -5.82
N PRO A 576 -45.05 -42.68 -6.45
CA PRO A 576 -45.25 -43.54 -7.61
C PRO A 576 -46.01 -44.84 -7.27
N ASP A 577 -47.25 -44.95 -7.76
CA ASP A 577 -48.11 -46.14 -7.62
C ASP A 577 -47.61 -47.30 -8.51
N LEU A 578 -46.64 -48.04 -7.99
CA LEU A 578 -46.06 -49.23 -8.62
C LEU A 578 -46.81 -50.48 -8.14
N PRO A 579 -47.67 -51.12 -8.95
CA PRO A 579 -48.39 -52.33 -8.54
C PRO A 579 -47.46 -53.55 -8.38
N VAL A 580 -47.84 -54.48 -7.50
CA VAL A 580 -47.12 -55.76 -7.31
C VAL A 580 -47.05 -56.53 -8.63
N GLY A 581 -45.83 -56.96 -8.99
CA GLY A 581 -45.50 -57.58 -10.27
C GLY A 581 -44.85 -56.63 -11.29
N THR A 582 -44.75 -55.33 -11.00
CA THR A 582 -44.01 -54.37 -11.84
C THR A 582 -42.54 -54.78 -11.96
N GLU A 583 -42.03 -54.89 -13.19
CA GLU A 583 -40.65 -55.22 -13.53
C GLU A 583 -40.00 -54.09 -14.33
N LYS A 584 -38.84 -53.60 -13.90
CA LYS A 584 -38.06 -52.56 -14.57
C LYS A 584 -36.69 -53.11 -14.93
N THR A 585 -36.21 -52.80 -16.13
CA THR A 585 -34.84 -53.11 -16.57
C THR A 585 -34.08 -51.81 -16.68
N PHE A 586 -32.91 -51.74 -16.06
CA PHE A 586 -31.98 -50.61 -16.14
C PHE A 586 -30.68 -51.06 -16.80
N ARG A 587 -30.09 -50.17 -17.59
CA ARG A 587 -28.69 -50.25 -17.97
C ARG A 587 -27.87 -49.61 -16.85
N GLU A 588 -27.04 -50.40 -16.18
CA GLU A 588 -26.14 -49.93 -15.13
C GLU A 588 -24.72 -49.85 -15.71
N THR A 589 -24.13 -48.65 -15.73
CA THR A 589 -22.75 -48.40 -16.16
C THR A 589 -21.90 -48.16 -14.92
N VAL A 590 -20.89 -48.98 -14.68
CA VAL A 590 -19.96 -48.87 -13.54
C VAL A 590 -18.55 -48.68 -14.08
N ASN A 591 -17.94 -47.51 -13.84
CA ASN A 591 -16.61 -47.14 -14.33
C ASN A 591 -16.39 -47.38 -15.85
N GLY A 592 -17.48 -47.36 -16.64
CA GLY A 592 -17.48 -47.58 -18.09
C GLY A 592 -17.77 -49.02 -18.55
N GLU A 593 -17.87 -50.00 -17.65
CA GLU A 593 -18.41 -51.33 -17.96
C GLU A 593 -19.94 -51.32 -17.83
N GLN A 594 -20.66 -51.97 -18.74
CA GLN A 594 -22.13 -51.94 -18.81
C GLN A 594 -22.73 -53.31 -18.51
N ASP A 595 -23.62 -53.35 -17.52
CA ASP A 595 -24.40 -54.52 -17.11
C ASP A 595 -25.90 -54.20 -17.07
N THR A 596 -26.72 -55.25 -16.93
CA THR A 596 -28.18 -55.14 -16.80
C THR A 596 -28.60 -55.34 -15.35
N LEU A 597 -29.34 -54.38 -14.80
CA LEU A 597 -30.01 -54.49 -13.50
C LEU A 597 -31.52 -54.69 -13.73
N LYS A 598 -32.09 -55.77 -13.20
CA LYS A 598 -33.55 -55.97 -13.18
C LYS A 598 -34.09 -55.74 -11.79
N TRP A 599 -35.12 -54.91 -11.70
CA TRP A 599 -35.83 -54.57 -10.49
C TRP A 599 -37.25 -55.12 -10.58
N ARG A 600 -37.78 -55.76 -9.53
CA ARG A 600 -39.18 -56.22 -9.49
C ARG A 600 -39.81 -55.98 -8.12
N LYS A 601 -41.05 -55.48 -8.09
CA LYS A 601 -41.89 -55.45 -6.88
C LYS A 601 -42.54 -56.83 -6.68
N GLU A 602 -42.01 -57.63 -5.76
CA GLU A 602 -42.45 -59.01 -5.50
C GLU A 602 -43.70 -59.07 -4.60
N SER A 603 -43.84 -58.10 -3.68
CA SER A 603 -45.03 -57.85 -2.85
C SER A 603 -45.08 -56.38 -2.42
N GLU A 604 -46.07 -55.96 -1.64
CA GLU A 604 -46.10 -54.59 -1.10
C GLU A 604 -44.91 -54.28 -0.18
N THR A 605 -44.34 -55.31 0.47
CA THR A 605 -43.26 -55.20 1.46
C THR A 605 -41.92 -55.77 0.98
N GLN A 606 -41.81 -56.16 -0.30
CA GLN A 606 -40.62 -56.83 -0.82
C GLN A 606 -40.31 -56.47 -2.28
N VAL A 607 -39.05 -56.11 -2.53
CA VAL A 607 -38.51 -55.81 -3.86
C VAL A 607 -37.28 -56.68 -4.12
N SER A 608 -37.10 -57.15 -5.35
CA SER A 608 -35.90 -57.86 -5.80
C SER A 608 -35.11 -57.03 -6.83
N ALA A 609 -33.78 -57.16 -6.77
CA ALA A 609 -32.82 -56.49 -7.64
C ALA A 609 -31.79 -57.52 -8.14
N GLU A 610 -32.00 -58.05 -9.35
CA GLU A 610 -31.14 -59.05 -10.00
C GLU A 610 -30.06 -58.36 -10.86
N ARG A 611 -28.79 -58.63 -10.53
CA ARG A 611 -27.60 -58.32 -11.34
C ARG A 611 -26.93 -59.62 -11.81
N PRO A 612 -26.05 -59.60 -12.83
CA PRO A 612 -25.50 -60.82 -13.42
C PRO A 612 -24.81 -61.80 -12.47
N ASN A 613 -24.36 -61.33 -11.29
CA ASN A 613 -23.62 -62.13 -10.30
C ASN A 613 -24.26 -62.15 -8.90
N SER A 614 -25.42 -61.54 -8.69
CA SER A 614 -26.07 -61.43 -7.36
C SER A 614 -27.53 -60.99 -7.45
N THR A 615 -28.41 -61.52 -6.61
CA THR A 615 -29.76 -60.99 -6.38
C THR A 615 -29.88 -60.40 -4.99
N THR A 616 -30.19 -59.10 -4.89
CA THR A 616 -30.48 -58.43 -3.61
C THR A 616 -31.99 -58.34 -3.40
N ILE A 617 -32.45 -58.67 -2.21
CA ILE A 617 -33.84 -58.57 -1.77
C ILE A 617 -33.93 -57.45 -0.73
N TYR A 618 -34.76 -56.44 -0.98
CA TYR A 618 -35.05 -55.34 -0.07
C TYR A 618 -36.39 -55.61 0.63
N GLN A 619 -36.45 -55.39 1.94
CA GLN A 619 -37.64 -55.59 2.77
C GLN A 619 -38.12 -54.25 3.33
N TYR A 620 -39.42 -54.00 3.25
CA TYR A 620 -40.07 -52.78 3.70
C TYR A 620 -41.17 -53.07 4.72
N ASP A 621 -41.55 -52.08 5.52
CA ASP A 621 -42.73 -52.17 6.39
C ASP A 621 -44.05 -51.84 5.64
N GLU A 622 -45.17 -51.82 6.37
CA GLU A 622 -46.49 -51.50 5.79
C GLU A 622 -46.65 -50.02 5.37
N ASP A 623 -45.79 -49.13 5.86
CA ASP A 623 -45.80 -47.68 5.56
C ASP A 623 -44.83 -47.31 4.40
N GLY A 624 -43.98 -48.25 3.99
CA GLY A 624 -43.03 -48.13 2.88
C GLY A 624 -41.59 -47.82 3.28
N SER A 625 -41.27 -47.88 4.58
CA SER A 625 -39.91 -47.65 5.10
C SER A 625 -39.03 -48.89 4.93
N LEU A 626 -37.76 -48.72 4.58
CA LEU A 626 -36.82 -49.82 4.33
C LEU A 626 -36.31 -50.42 5.66
N LEU A 627 -36.68 -51.68 5.93
CA LEU A 627 -36.25 -52.45 7.10
C LEU A 627 -34.82 -53.00 6.97
N GLY A 628 -34.40 -53.29 5.73
CA GLY A 628 -33.10 -53.90 5.45
C GLY A 628 -33.06 -54.60 4.11
N TRP A 629 -31.95 -55.27 3.83
CA TRP A 629 -31.75 -56.01 2.58
C TRP A 629 -30.80 -57.19 2.75
N GLU A 630 -30.98 -58.22 1.94
CA GLU A 630 -30.08 -59.40 1.92
C GLU A 630 -29.79 -59.89 0.49
N ASN A 631 -28.61 -60.47 0.31
CA ASN A 631 -28.18 -61.17 -0.91
C ASN A 631 -27.40 -62.44 -0.55
N GLU A 632 -26.74 -63.09 -1.51
CA GLU A 632 -26.07 -64.38 -1.29
C GLU A 632 -24.89 -64.34 -0.30
N ARG A 633 -24.40 -63.15 0.08
CA ARG A 633 -23.25 -62.97 0.96
C ARG A 633 -23.48 -62.02 2.13
N MET A 634 -24.43 -61.10 2.02
CA MET A 634 -24.62 -60.00 2.96
C MET A 634 -26.07 -59.90 3.40
N ARG A 635 -26.31 -59.58 4.67
CA ARG A 635 -27.62 -59.20 5.21
C ARG A 635 -27.46 -57.99 6.12
N LEU A 636 -28.21 -56.93 5.83
CA LEU A 636 -28.27 -55.70 6.60
C LEU A 636 -29.68 -55.54 7.19
N GLU A 637 -29.75 -55.17 8.46
CA GLU A 637 -31.01 -54.92 9.19
C GLU A 637 -30.88 -53.57 9.94
N TYR A 638 -31.69 -52.58 9.56
CA TYR A 638 -31.67 -51.25 10.19
C TYR A 638 -32.36 -51.30 11.55
N HIS A 639 -31.82 -50.58 12.54
CA HIS A 639 -32.43 -50.49 13.88
C HIS A 639 -33.64 -49.56 13.89
N GLU A 640 -33.60 -48.50 13.09
CA GLU A 640 -34.74 -47.65 12.76
C GLU A 640 -34.91 -47.69 11.23
N PRO A 641 -36.09 -48.02 10.68
CA PRO A 641 -36.27 -48.17 9.23
C PRO A 641 -36.00 -46.85 8.49
N ILE A 642 -35.36 -46.90 7.32
CA ILE A 642 -35.17 -45.68 6.50
C ILE A 642 -36.54 -45.27 5.95
N PRO A 643 -37.06 -44.07 6.27
CA PRO A 643 -38.37 -43.64 5.77
C PRO A 643 -38.33 -43.47 4.26
N LYS A 644 -39.47 -43.69 3.59
CA LYS A 644 -39.62 -43.28 2.19
C LYS A 644 -39.55 -41.75 2.05
N PRO A 645 -39.21 -41.20 0.86
CA PRO A 645 -39.24 -39.77 0.61
C PRO A 645 -40.59 -39.13 1.00
N PRO A 646 -40.59 -37.85 1.43
CA PRO A 646 -41.78 -37.17 1.95
C PRO A 646 -42.70 -36.73 0.80
N TYR A 647 -43.34 -37.68 0.14
CA TYR A 647 -44.29 -37.44 -0.94
C TYR A 647 -45.57 -36.71 -0.43
N PRO A 648 -46.17 -35.81 -1.23
CA PRO A 648 -45.69 -35.39 -2.56
C PRO A 648 -44.42 -34.54 -2.47
N LEU A 649 -43.50 -34.76 -3.42
CA LEU A 649 -42.27 -34.00 -3.51
C LEU A 649 -42.55 -32.66 -4.20
N GLU A 650 -42.17 -31.57 -3.55
CA GLU A 650 -42.20 -30.22 -4.11
C GLU A 650 -40.76 -29.69 -4.21
N LYS A 651 -40.53 -28.64 -5.02
CA LYS A 651 -39.19 -28.09 -5.23
C LYS A 651 -38.63 -27.49 -3.93
N GLY A 652 -37.46 -27.96 -3.50
CA GLY A 652 -36.85 -27.58 -2.23
C GLY A 652 -37.27 -28.45 -1.03
N ASN A 653 -38.13 -29.47 -1.21
CA ASN A 653 -38.30 -30.51 -0.20
C ASN A 653 -36.95 -31.13 0.12
N ASN A 654 -36.63 -31.25 1.41
CA ASN A 654 -35.41 -31.85 1.92
C ASN A 654 -35.74 -32.78 3.08
N TRP A 655 -34.97 -33.85 3.21
CA TRP A 655 -35.06 -34.78 4.31
C TRP A 655 -33.69 -35.35 4.66
N GLU A 656 -33.52 -35.68 5.93
CA GLU A 656 -32.32 -36.32 6.45
C GLU A 656 -32.71 -37.58 7.21
N TYR A 657 -31.82 -38.57 7.20
CA TYR A 657 -31.89 -39.76 8.04
C TYR A 657 -30.53 -39.97 8.71
N GLU A 658 -30.54 -40.21 10.02
CA GLU A 658 -29.38 -40.65 10.81
C GLU A 658 -29.82 -41.90 11.57
N GLY A 659 -29.13 -43.02 11.38
CA GLY A 659 -29.51 -44.26 12.06
C GLY A 659 -28.46 -45.36 12.02
N THR A 660 -28.62 -46.36 12.88
CA THR A 660 -27.68 -47.47 13.05
C THR A 660 -28.23 -48.78 12.49
N TYR A 661 -27.34 -49.70 12.11
CA TYR A 661 -27.72 -51.01 11.57
C TYR A 661 -26.73 -52.11 11.98
N ASP A 662 -27.21 -53.35 11.96
CA ASP A 662 -26.36 -54.54 12.01
C ASP A 662 -26.21 -55.15 10.61
N LEU A 663 -24.97 -55.37 10.17
CA LEU A 663 -24.63 -55.97 8.88
C LEU A 663 -23.87 -57.28 9.09
N VAL A 664 -24.29 -58.36 8.45
CA VAL A 664 -23.61 -59.65 8.46
C VAL A 664 -23.03 -59.93 7.09
N ILE A 665 -21.70 -60.02 6.97
CA ILE A 665 -20.97 -60.34 5.73
C ILE A 665 -20.36 -61.74 5.88
N GLU A 666 -20.74 -62.67 5.01
CA GLU A 666 -20.28 -64.07 4.98
C GLU A 666 -20.39 -64.81 6.35
N GLY A 667 -21.31 -64.37 7.21
CA GLY A 667 -21.55 -64.91 8.56
C GLY A 667 -20.89 -64.11 9.70
N GLU A 668 -20.12 -63.08 9.39
CA GLU A 668 -19.44 -62.23 10.37
C GLU A 668 -20.20 -60.90 10.60
N PRO A 669 -20.46 -60.49 11.85
CA PRO A 669 -21.21 -59.26 12.16
C PRO A 669 -20.35 -58.00 12.15
N TYR A 670 -20.95 -56.91 11.72
CA TYR A 670 -20.48 -55.53 11.67
C TYR A 670 -21.58 -54.63 12.21
N GLN A 671 -21.21 -53.50 12.79
CA GLN A 671 -22.15 -52.43 13.12
C GLN A 671 -21.79 -51.21 12.29
N GLY A 672 -22.81 -50.52 11.78
CA GLY A 672 -22.62 -49.29 11.03
C GLY A 672 -23.61 -48.20 11.41
N ASN A 673 -23.23 -46.97 11.09
CA ASN A 673 -24.08 -45.79 11.18
C ASN A 673 -24.18 -45.18 9.79
N LEU A 674 -25.41 -44.84 9.39
CA LEU A 674 -25.75 -44.26 8.10
C LEU A 674 -26.34 -42.88 8.32
N GLU A 675 -25.71 -41.86 7.74
CA GLU A 675 -26.31 -40.55 7.49
C GLU A 675 -26.71 -40.46 6.02
N SER A 676 -27.90 -39.94 5.72
CA SER A 676 -28.26 -39.49 4.39
C SER A 676 -28.94 -38.12 4.43
N ARG A 677 -28.69 -37.32 3.39
CA ARG A 677 -29.30 -36.02 3.14
C ARG A 677 -29.76 -36.00 1.69
N GLU A 678 -31.01 -35.66 1.46
CA GLU A 678 -31.63 -35.63 0.14
C GLU A 678 -32.42 -34.34 -0.04
N SER A 679 -32.40 -33.75 -1.23
CA SER A 679 -33.17 -32.56 -1.57
C SER A 679 -33.64 -32.54 -3.02
N VAL A 680 -34.83 -31.99 -3.27
CA VAL A 680 -35.38 -31.82 -4.62
C VAL A 680 -34.81 -30.55 -5.24
N SER A 681 -33.83 -30.69 -6.12
CA SER A 681 -33.15 -29.57 -6.80
C SER A 681 -34.00 -28.96 -7.91
N SER A 682 -34.65 -29.79 -8.73
CA SER A 682 -35.40 -29.35 -9.91
C SER A 682 -36.48 -30.35 -10.34
N PHE A 683 -37.30 -29.95 -11.31
CA PHE A 683 -38.23 -30.81 -12.05
C PHE A 683 -37.86 -30.74 -13.52
N MET A 684 -37.74 -31.89 -14.18
CA MET A 684 -37.33 -31.96 -15.58
C MET A 684 -37.80 -33.25 -16.29
N GLU A 685 -37.92 -33.15 -17.61
CA GLU A 685 -38.19 -34.27 -18.50
C GLU A 685 -36.91 -35.11 -18.75
N VAL A 686 -36.97 -36.42 -18.52
CA VAL A 686 -35.84 -37.35 -18.71
C VAL A 686 -36.22 -38.46 -19.69
N GLU A 687 -35.44 -38.61 -20.77
CA GLU A 687 -35.62 -39.66 -21.78
C GLU A 687 -34.97 -40.98 -21.35
N ALA A 688 -35.77 -42.04 -21.25
CA ALA A 688 -35.32 -43.41 -21.01
C ALA A 688 -34.89 -44.09 -22.33
N LEU A 689 -34.18 -45.23 -22.24
CA LEU A 689 -33.63 -45.93 -23.42
C LEU A 689 -34.68 -46.66 -24.27
N ASP A 690 -35.94 -46.72 -23.81
CA ASP A 690 -37.09 -47.14 -24.62
C ASP A 690 -37.62 -46.01 -25.54
N GLY A 691 -37.11 -44.78 -25.38
CA GLY A 691 -37.53 -43.59 -26.13
C GLY A 691 -38.77 -42.90 -25.55
N ILE A 692 -39.17 -43.22 -24.32
CA ILE A 692 -40.20 -42.51 -23.57
C ILE A 692 -39.52 -41.43 -22.71
N THR A 693 -40.10 -40.24 -22.69
CA THR A 693 -39.69 -39.14 -21.81
C THR A 693 -40.65 -39.08 -20.63
N TYR A 694 -40.09 -38.96 -19.42
CA TYR A 694 -40.84 -38.97 -18.18
C TYR A 694 -40.61 -37.65 -17.41
N PRO A 695 -41.66 -37.00 -16.88
CA PRO A 695 -41.51 -35.92 -15.93
C PRO A 695 -40.93 -36.48 -14.63
N CYS A 696 -39.80 -35.91 -14.18
CA CYS A 696 -39.06 -36.36 -13.02
C CYS A 696 -38.78 -35.21 -12.05
N ALA A 697 -38.87 -35.47 -10.75
CA ALA A 697 -38.13 -34.70 -9.76
C ALA A 697 -36.66 -35.14 -9.81
N GLU A 698 -35.76 -34.16 -9.87
CA GLU A 698 -34.32 -34.33 -9.67
C GLU A 698 -34.03 -34.19 -8.17
N ILE A 699 -33.41 -35.22 -7.61
CA ILE A 699 -33.10 -35.33 -6.18
C ILE A 699 -31.58 -35.43 -6.05
N GLU A 700 -30.96 -34.41 -5.46
CA GLU A 700 -29.56 -34.48 -5.03
C GLU A 700 -29.48 -35.26 -3.72
N PHE A 701 -28.55 -36.21 -3.63
CA PHE A 701 -28.37 -37.05 -2.46
C PHE A 701 -26.91 -37.17 -2.04
N SER A 702 -26.69 -37.11 -0.74
CA SER A 702 -25.41 -37.36 -0.07
C SER A 702 -25.62 -38.40 1.02
N ILE A 703 -24.83 -39.47 1.01
CA ILE A 703 -24.91 -40.59 1.94
C ILE A 703 -23.51 -40.82 2.52
N GLU A 704 -23.39 -40.87 3.84
CA GLU A 704 -22.19 -41.27 4.56
C GLU A 704 -22.48 -42.50 5.42
N ASP A 705 -21.87 -43.63 5.07
CA ASP A 705 -22.02 -44.91 5.73
C ASP A 705 -20.71 -45.32 6.42
N THR A 706 -20.72 -45.49 7.73
CA THR A 706 -19.54 -45.78 8.56
C THR A 706 -19.64 -47.15 9.22
N LEU A 707 -18.73 -48.06 8.85
CA LEU A 707 -18.67 -49.45 9.29
C LEU A 707 -17.47 -49.67 10.20
N ASN A 708 -17.70 -50.19 11.40
CA ASN A 708 -16.64 -50.39 12.40
C ASN A 708 -16.43 -51.87 12.75
N ARG A 709 -15.19 -52.37 12.60
CA ARG A 709 -14.80 -53.73 13.02
C ARG A 709 -13.35 -53.81 13.50
N GLU A 710 -13.14 -54.43 14.66
CA GLU A 710 -11.81 -54.79 15.22
C GLU A 710 -10.81 -53.61 15.33
N GLY A 711 -11.32 -52.37 15.44
CA GLY A 711 -10.51 -51.16 15.50
C GLY A 711 -10.04 -50.64 14.14
N ARG A 712 -10.73 -51.04 13.05
CA ARG A 712 -10.67 -50.39 11.74
C ARG A 712 -12.03 -49.84 11.36
N GLU A 713 -11.98 -48.70 10.68
CA GLU A 713 -13.13 -47.94 10.21
C GLU A 713 -13.16 -47.99 8.67
N ILE A 714 -14.32 -48.28 8.12
CA ILE A 714 -14.59 -48.18 6.68
C ILE A 714 -15.67 -47.13 6.51
N SER A 715 -15.38 -46.05 5.79
CA SER A 715 -16.35 -44.99 5.48
C SER A 715 -16.66 -45.03 3.99
N ILE A 716 -17.94 -45.06 3.62
CA ILE A 716 -18.41 -45.01 2.25
C ILE A 716 -19.19 -43.71 2.09
N ILE A 717 -18.68 -42.81 1.26
CA ILE A 717 -19.36 -41.55 0.92
C ILE A 717 -19.91 -41.70 -0.50
N VAL A 718 -21.22 -41.51 -0.67
CA VAL A 718 -21.90 -41.54 -1.96
C VAL A 718 -22.56 -40.19 -2.18
N ASN A 719 -22.23 -39.51 -3.28
CA ASN A 719 -22.92 -38.30 -3.71
C ASN A 719 -23.46 -38.50 -5.12
N GLY A 720 -24.67 -38.01 -5.40
CA GLY A 720 -25.31 -38.23 -6.70
C GLY A 720 -26.59 -37.45 -6.95
N LEU A 721 -27.15 -37.67 -8.13
CA LEU A 721 -28.44 -37.17 -8.59
C LEU A 721 -29.33 -38.36 -8.97
N SER A 722 -30.57 -38.36 -8.49
CA SER A 722 -31.61 -39.32 -8.87
C SER A 722 -32.75 -38.58 -9.57
N TRP A 723 -33.22 -39.08 -10.71
CA TRP A 723 -34.38 -38.56 -11.41
C TRP A 723 -35.54 -39.56 -11.25
N VAL A 724 -36.57 -39.15 -10.53
CA VAL A 724 -37.71 -40.01 -10.12
C VAL A 724 -39.00 -39.45 -10.70
N SER A 725 -39.79 -40.30 -11.36
CA SER A 725 -41.10 -39.98 -11.93
C SER A 725 -42.23 -40.63 -11.12
N SER A 726 -43.39 -39.98 -11.04
CA SER A 726 -44.61 -40.54 -10.45
C SER A 726 -45.19 -41.71 -11.26
N GLU A 727 -44.89 -41.79 -12.57
CA GLU A 727 -45.39 -42.87 -13.43
C GLU A 727 -44.59 -44.18 -13.28
N VAL A 728 -43.27 -44.07 -13.11
CA VAL A 728 -42.35 -45.22 -13.21
C VAL A 728 -41.28 -45.25 -12.12
N GLY A 729 -41.37 -44.41 -11.08
CA GLY A 729 -40.33 -44.26 -10.05
C GLY A 729 -39.00 -43.82 -10.65
N LEU A 730 -37.89 -44.38 -10.16
CA LEU A 730 -36.54 -44.06 -10.66
C LEU A 730 -36.44 -44.27 -12.19
N VAL A 731 -36.08 -43.21 -12.91
CA VAL A 731 -35.81 -43.20 -14.36
C VAL A 731 -34.29 -43.19 -14.62
N LYS A 732 -33.55 -42.38 -13.86
CA LYS A 732 -32.09 -42.24 -13.99
C LYS A 732 -31.45 -42.03 -12.62
N GLU A 733 -30.22 -42.47 -12.44
CA GLU A 733 -29.38 -42.18 -11.27
C GLU A 733 -27.92 -42.01 -11.72
N GLU A 734 -27.24 -40.99 -11.21
CA GLU A 734 -25.79 -40.80 -11.37
C GLU A 734 -25.17 -40.66 -9.97
N SER A 735 -24.14 -41.44 -9.64
CA SER A 735 -23.48 -41.37 -8.34
C SER A 735 -21.96 -41.60 -8.40
N ASN A 736 -21.26 -40.92 -7.49
CA ASN A 736 -19.85 -41.11 -7.20
C ASN A 736 -19.72 -41.72 -5.80
N ILE A 737 -19.21 -42.94 -5.74
CA ILE A 737 -19.02 -43.74 -4.52
C ILE A 737 -17.54 -43.74 -4.18
N LYS A 738 -17.18 -43.21 -3.00
CA LYS A 738 -15.81 -43.20 -2.47
C LYS A 738 -15.73 -44.03 -1.21
N THR A 739 -14.85 -45.04 -1.20
CA THR A 739 -14.62 -45.89 -0.03
C THR A 739 -13.28 -45.54 0.61
N TYR A 740 -13.30 -45.29 1.91
CA TYR A 740 -12.15 -45.02 2.76
C TYR A 740 -11.94 -46.19 3.73
N LEU A 741 -10.69 -46.52 4.01
CA LEU A 741 -10.28 -47.45 5.06
C LEU A 741 -9.32 -46.71 5.99
N ASP A 742 -9.68 -46.60 7.28
CA ASP A 742 -8.95 -45.84 8.30
C ASP A 742 -8.63 -44.40 7.82
N GLY A 743 -9.60 -43.75 7.16
CA GLY A 743 -9.47 -42.40 6.57
C GLY A 743 -8.70 -42.30 5.25
N ILE A 744 -8.22 -43.42 4.68
CA ILE A 744 -7.48 -43.44 3.41
C ILE A 744 -8.40 -43.91 2.28
N LEU A 745 -8.56 -43.11 1.21
CA LEU A 745 -9.31 -43.51 0.01
C LEU A 745 -8.71 -44.78 -0.61
N VAL A 746 -9.49 -45.86 -0.66
CA VAL A 746 -9.08 -47.17 -1.22
C VAL A 746 -9.76 -47.50 -2.55
N SER A 747 -10.93 -46.94 -2.81
CA SER A 747 -11.63 -47.06 -4.11
C SER A 747 -12.53 -45.86 -4.38
N GLU A 748 -12.67 -45.53 -5.66
CA GLU A 748 -13.64 -44.58 -6.18
C GLU A 748 -14.34 -45.21 -7.39
N GLU A 749 -15.66 -45.09 -7.45
CA GLU A 749 -16.51 -45.68 -8.49
C GLU A 749 -17.53 -44.64 -8.94
N ASN A 750 -17.63 -44.43 -10.26
CA ASN A 750 -18.75 -43.70 -10.86
C ASN A 750 -19.76 -44.71 -11.41
N ARG A 751 -21.02 -44.53 -11.02
CA ARG A 751 -22.14 -45.40 -11.38
C ARG A 751 -23.26 -44.58 -12.00
N GLU A 752 -23.75 -45.04 -13.15
CA GLU A 752 -24.94 -44.50 -13.81
C GLU A 752 -25.97 -45.63 -13.96
N LYS A 753 -27.24 -45.36 -13.66
CA LYS A 753 -28.39 -46.21 -14.00
C LYS A 753 -29.30 -45.42 -14.93
N LEU A 754 -29.74 -46.03 -16.03
CA LEU A 754 -30.76 -45.44 -16.90
C LEU A 754 -31.80 -46.50 -17.26
N LEU A 755 -33.08 -46.14 -17.12
CA LEU A 755 -34.21 -47.01 -17.41
C LEU A 755 -34.19 -47.46 -18.88
N GLU A 756 -34.37 -48.75 -19.11
CA GLU A 756 -34.35 -49.39 -20.44
C GLU A 756 -35.71 -49.99 -20.83
N ASN A 757 -36.53 -50.37 -19.86
CA ASN A 757 -37.93 -50.77 -20.05
C ASN A 757 -38.66 -50.83 -18.69
N SER A 758 -39.94 -50.48 -18.66
CA SER A 758 -40.84 -50.68 -17.52
C SER A 758 -42.06 -51.51 -17.95
N LEU A 759 -42.32 -52.62 -17.25
CA LEU A 759 -43.44 -53.53 -17.49
C LEU A 759 -44.35 -53.58 -16.26
N THR A 760 -45.51 -52.96 -16.35
CA THR A 760 -46.59 -53.03 -15.36
C THR A 760 -47.60 -54.15 -15.70
N PRO A 761 -48.16 -54.89 -14.72
CA PRO A 761 -49.09 -56.02 -14.94
C PRO A 761 -50.51 -55.67 -15.47
#